data_AF-A0A8C0CDW9-F1
#
_entry.id   AF-A0A8C0CDW9-F1
#
_cell.length_a   1.000
_cell.length_b   1.000
_cell.length_c   1.000
_cell.angle_alpha   90.00
_cell.angle_beta   90.00
_cell.angle_gamma   90.00
#
_symmetry.space_group_name_H-M   'P 1'
#
loop_
_entity.id
_entity.type
_entity.pdbx_description
1 polymer ?
#
loop_
_entity_poly.entity_id
_entity_poly.type
_entity_poly.pdbx_seq_one_letter_code
_entity_poly.pdbx_strand_id
1 'polypeptide(L)'
;QPPNSDHLDYFLVFTIIRSVSIHVHYPANACLIPICSLYGAAVTTVEGIGSTKTRIHPVQERIAKCHGTQCGFCTPGMVMSIYTLLRNHPEPTLSQLTDALGGRLYVCTNLKLFSEEEFLPLDPTQELIFPPELMTMAEKQPQRTRIFDGDRMTWISPVTLKELLETKVKYPQAPVVMGNTSVGPDVKFKGIFHPVIISPDGIEELSVVNYTDNGLTLGAALSLAQVKDILANVILKLPEEKTQMYHALLKHLGTLAGSQIRNMASLGGHIVSRHPDSDLNPLLAVGNCTLNLLSKEGKRQIPLNEQFLRKCPSADLKPEEILISVNIPYLRKWEFVSAFRQAQRQQNTLAIVNSGMRVFFGGGDGIIRELSIAYGGVGPTTICAKNSCQKLIGRRWNEEMLDAACRLILDEVSLPGSAPGGRVEFRRTLIISFLFKFYLEVSQILKRMDPVHYPSLTDKYESALEELHSRHHWRTLKYQVSDPKQLPQDPVGHPIMHLSGIKHATGEAIYCDDMPAVDRELFLTFVTSSRAHAKTVSVDLSEALSLPGVVDILTEEHLHGINSFRLLTKPEKLLSTDEVFCVGELVCAVIADSEVQAKRAAQRVKIVYRDLEPLILTIEVMSSKVGPEKQISVKQERPSNSKWLPKNRGFAAALVHIYLDGSVLVTHGGIEMGQGVHTKMIQVASRELRMPLSNIHLRGTSTETVPNANISGGSVVADLNGLAVKDACRTLLKCLEPIISKNPGGTWKDWAQAAFDESISLSATGYFRGYESNMNWETGEGRPFEYFVYGAACSEVEIDSLTGAHKNIRTDIVMDVGCSINPALDIGQIEGAFIQGMGLYTIEELNYSPQGVLYTRGPNQYKIPAICDIPTELHVSLLPPSQNSNTLYSSKGLGESGVFLGCSVFFAIQDAVSAARQERGLFGPLKLNSPLTPEKIRMACEDKFTKMIPRDEPGSYVPWSVPI
;
A
#
# COMPACT_ATOMS: atom_id res chain seq x y z
N GLN A 1 33.36 -13.20 5.73
CA GLN A 1 32.51 -13.39 4.53
C GLN A 1 31.19 -12.71 4.86
N PRO A 2 30.82 -11.62 4.19
CA PRO A 2 29.54 -10.99 4.46
C PRO A 2 28.41 -11.90 3.92
N PRO A 3 27.30 -12.03 4.65
CA PRO A 3 26.11 -12.74 4.19
C PRO A 3 25.52 -12.05 2.96
N ASN A 4 25.30 -12.79 1.88
CA ASN A 4 24.47 -12.34 0.77
C ASN A 4 23.00 -12.42 1.23
N SER A 5 22.43 -11.29 1.63
CA SER A 5 20.98 -11.12 1.85
C SER A 5 20.39 -10.37 0.65
N ASP A 6 20.24 -11.06 -0.48
CA ASP A 6 19.72 -10.47 -1.74
C ASP A 6 18.18 -10.48 -1.86
N HIS A 7 17.47 -10.96 -0.85
CA HIS A 7 16.02 -11.15 -0.92
C HIS A 7 15.33 -10.64 0.33
N LEU A 8 15.10 -9.33 0.35
CA LEU A 8 14.14 -8.65 1.20
C LEU A 8 13.91 -7.27 0.56
N ASP A 9 12.66 -6.79 0.56
CA ASP A 9 12.32 -5.41 0.21
C ASP A 9 12.89 -4.47 1.30
N TYR A 10 14.22 -4.38 1.40
CA TYR A 10 14.89 -3.40 2.24
C TYR A 10 14.59 -2.02 1.68
N PHE A 11 14.10 -1.12 2.52
CA PHE A 11 13.92 0.28 2.14
C PHE A 11 15.09 1.07 2.69
N LEU A 12 15.70 1.85 1.80
CA LEU A 12 17.02 2.42 2.00
C LEU A 12 16.93 3.95 2.04
N VAL A 13 17.79 4.55 2.85
CA VAL A 13 18.08 5.99 2.81
C VAL A 13 19.32 6.18 1.98
N PHE A 14 19.23 7.06 0.99
CA PHE A 14 20.35 7.38 0.12
C PHE A 14 20.86 8.76 0.46
N THR A 15 22.18 8.86 0.56
CA THR A 15 22.86 10.14 0.58
C THR A 15 23.69 10.26 -0.70
N ILE A 16 23.34 11.24 -1.55
CA ILE A 16 24.15 11.59 -2.73
C ILE A 16 24.87 12.90 -2.46
N ILE A 17 26.16 12.96 -2.80
CA ILE A 17 26.92 14.21 -2.88
C ILE A 17 26.61 14.89 -4.21
N ARG A 18 26.08 16.13 -4.17
CA ARG A 18 25.95 16.98 -5.37
C ARG A 18 26.99 18.11 -5.45
N SER A 19 27.62 18.51 -4.34
CA SER A 19 28.73 19.48 -4.32
C SER A 19 29.52 19.43 -3.00
N VAL A 20 30.71 20.03 -2.97
CA VAL A 20 31.77 19.96 -1.94
C VAL A 20 31.36 20.46 -0.53
N SER A 21 30.09 20.81 -0.27
CA SER A 21 29.68 21.36 1.04
C SER A 21 28.24 21.09 1.51
N ILE A 22 27.38 20.40 0.74
CA ILE A 22 25.99 20.10 1.13
C ILE A 22 25.65 18.63 0.85
N HIS A 23 25.41 17.87 1.92
CA HIS A 23 24.94 16.48 1.83
C HIS A 23 23.42 16.45 1.61
N VAL A 24 22.95 15.73 0.59
CA VAL A 24 21.51 15.55 0.34
C VAL A 24 21.10 14.15 0.75
N HIS A 25 20.23 14.04 1.76
CA HIS A 25 19.63 12.78 2.19
C HIS A 25 18.22 12.64 1.57
N TYR A 26 17.90 11.50 0.98
CA TYR A 26 16.56 11.26 0.44
C TYR A 26 16.15 9.79 0.56
N PRO A 27 14.85 9.51 0.76
CA PRO A 27 14.36 8.15 0.90
C PRO A 27 14.11 7.55 -0.49
N ALA A 28 14.32 6.25 -0.65
CA ALA A 28 14.01 5.59 -1.91
C ALA A 28 13.64 4.10 -1.73
N ASN A 29 12.99 3.53 -2.76
CA ASN A 29 12.59 2.12 -2.75
C ASN A 29 13.68 1.27 -3.38
N ALA A 30 14.40 0.46 -2.59
CA ALA A 30 15.55 -0.32 -3.09
C ALA A 30 15.17 -1.31 -4.18
N CYS A 31 13.95 -1.86 -4.13
CA CYS A 31 13.45 -2.81 -5.12
C CYS A 31 13.38 -2.25 -6.55
N LEU A 32 13.53 -0.93 -6.74
CA LEU A 32 13.59 -0.26 -8.04
C LEU A 32 14.96 0.36 -8.35
N ILE A 33 15.95 0.23 -7.47
CA ILE A 33 17.26 0.87 -7.62
C ILE A 33 18.26 -0.14 -8.17
N PRO A 34 18.77 0.05 -9.40
CA PRO A 34 19.88 -0.74 -9.91
C PRO A 34 21.14 -0.37 -9.14
N ILE A 35 21.88 -1.35 -8.61
CA ILE A 35 23.12 -1.09 -7.86
C ILE A 35 24.16 -0.28 -8.66
N CYS A 36 24.13 -0.39 -9.99
CA CYS A 36 25.00 0.38 -10.89
C CYS A 36 24.78 1.90 -10.81
N SER A 37 23.60 2.36 -10.38
CA SER A 37 23.31 3.78 -10.19
C SER A 37 23.76 4.33 -8.83
N LEU A 38 24.38 3.50 -7.98
CA LEU A 38 24.80 3.87 -6.62
C LEU A 38 26.30 4.18 -6.50
N TYR A 39 27.01 4.25 -7.62
CA TYR A 39 28.42 4.63 -7.62
C TYR A 39 28.60 6.00 -6.95
N GLY A 40 29.43 6.07 -5.91
CA GLY A 40 29.69 7.32 -5.18
C GLY A 40 28.59 7.73 -4.17
N ALA A 41 27.55 6.92 -3.97
CA ALA A 41 26.49 7.16 -2.99
C ALA A 41 26.71 6.38 -1.68
N ALA A 42 26.12 6.86 -0.59
CA ALA A 42 26.06 6.12 0.67
C ALA A 42 24.63 5.61 0.92
N VAL A 43 24.53 4.32 1.27
CA VAL A 43 23.28 3.64 1.58
C VAL A 43 23.18 3.42 3.09
N THR A 44 22.03 3.72 3.67
CA THR A 44 21.73 3.44 5.08
C THR A 44 20.45 2.61 5.18
N THR A 45 20.53 1.45 5.84
CA THR A 45 19.42 0.55 6.14
C THR A 45 18.95 0.73 7.59
N VAL A 46 17.93 -0.03 8.01
CA VAL A 46 17.40 -0.02 9.37
C VAL A 46 18.43 -0.46 10.41
N GLU A 47 19.28 -1.43 10.08
CA GLU A 47 20.34 -1.93 10.94
C GLU A 47 21.46 -0.90 11.11
N GLY A 48 21.67 -0.05 10.08
CA GLY A 48 22.72 0.96 10.06
C GLY A 48 22.50 2.08 11.08
N ILE A 49 21.26 2.44 11.39
CA ILE A 49 20.95 3.53 12.33
C ILE A 49 20.98 3.09 13.80
N GLY A 50 20.89 1.79 14.07
CA GLY A 50 20.87 1.25 15.42
C GLY A 50 20.39 -0.20 15.49
N SER A 51 20.79 -0.89 16.56
CA SER A 51 20.44 -2.29 16.84
C SER A 51 20.44 -2.58 18.35
N THR A 52 19.81 -3.69 18.76
CA THR A 52 19.81 -4.17 20.15
C THR A 52 21.19 -4.55 20.67
N LYS A 53 22.14 -4.85 19.77
CA LYS A 53 23.55 -5.18 20.11
C LYS A 53 24.42 -3.95 20.31
N THR A 54 23.95 -2.79 19.85
CA THR A 54 24.67 -1.51 19.91
C THR A 54 23.83 -0.52 20.73
N ARG A 55 23.46 0.62 20.12
CA ARG A 55 22.47 1.55 20.63
C ARG A 55 21.26 1.53 19.70
N ILE A 56 20.06 1.58 20.28
CA ILE A 56 18.81 1.72 19.54
C ILE A 56 18.61 3.21 19.21
N HIS A 57 18.23 3.51 17.97
CA HIS A 57 17.93 4.88 17.54
C HIS A 57 16.60 5.36 18.14
N PRO A 58 16.43 6.65 18.51
CA PRO A 58 15.17 7.17 19.05
C PRO A 58 13.93 6.87 18.19
N VAL A 59 14.06 6.86 16.86
CA VAL A 59 12.96 6.46 15.95
C VAL A 59 12.55 5.00 16.16
N GLN A 60 13.52 4.09 16.29
CA GLN A 60 13.28 2.66 16.49
C GLN A 60 12.67 2.41 17.87
N GLU A 61 13.18 3.08 18.90
CA GLU A 61 12.65 3.01 20.26
C GLU A 61 11.18 3.47 20.32
N ARG A 62 10.90 4.67 19.80
CA ARG A 62 9.57 5.28 19.87
C ARG A 62 8.54 4.49 19.10
N ILE A 63 8.84 4.06 17.87
CA ILE A 63 7.86 3.30 17.07
C ILE A 63 7.51 1.95 17.73
N ALA A 64 8.48 1.28 18.36
CA ALA A 64 8.25 0.02 19.05
C ALA A 64 7.49 0.23 20.37
N LYS A 65 7.99 1.08 21.26
CA LYS A 65 7.41 1.32 22.58
C LYS A 65 6.01 1.89 22.48
N CYS A 66 5.74 2.76 21.51
CA CYS A 66 4.40 3.29 21.27
C CYS A 66 3.45 2.32 20.55
N HIS A 67 3.78 1.04 20.45
CA HIS A 67 2.95 0.00 19.86
C HIS A 67 2.65 0.26 18.36
N GLY A 68 3.61 0.86 17.66
CA GLY A 68 3.64 1.08 16.21
C GLY A 68 3.95 -0.16 15.37
N THR A 69 4.04 -1.33 16.02
CA THR A 69 4.43 -2.59 15.37
C THR A 69 3.52 -3.71 15.85
N GLN A 70 2.90 -4.43 14.92
CA GLN A 70 2.21 -5.70 15.16
C GLN A 70 3.02 -6.83 14.54
N CYS A 71 2.75 -7.20 13.28
CA CYS A 71 3.54 -8.23 12.60
C CYS A 71 5.00 -7.83 12.38
N GLY A 72 5.28 -6.52 12.30
CA GLY A 72 6.63 -5.94 12.20
C GLY A 72 7.18 -5.78 10.78
N PHE A 73 6.58 -6.41 9.77
CA PHE A 73 7.16 -6.50 8.42
C PHE A 73 7.32 -5.13 7.73
N CYS A 74 6.38 -4.20 7.95
CA CYS A 74 6.46 -2.85 7.39
C CYS A 74 7.32 -1.88 8.22
N THR A 75 7.71 -2.27 9.44
CA THR A 75 8.34 -1.38 10.43
C THR A 75 9.68 -0.82 9.95
N PRO A 76 10.62 -1.62 9.37
CA PRO A 76 11.86 -1.07 8.81
C PRO A 76 11.62 0.06 7.81
N GLY A 77 10.62 -0.10 6.92
CA GLY A 77 10.26 0.93 5.95
C GLY A 77 9.74 2.22 6.59
N MET A 78 8.94 2.11 7.65
CA MET A 78 8.45 3.26 8.42
C MET A 78 9.60 3.97 9.13
N VAL A 79 10.48 3.22 9.80
CA VAL A 79 11.66 3.73 10.49
C VAL A 79 12.53 4.54 9.53
N MET A 80 12.86 3.99 8.36
CA MET A 80 13.72 4.70 7.40
C MET A 80 13.06 5.94 6.78
N SER A 81 11.74 5.94 6.59
CA SER A 81 11.01 7.13 6.15
C SER A 81 11.08 8.27 7.17
N ILE A 82 10.86 7.96 8.46
CA ILE A 82 10.94 8.95 9.55
C ILE A 82 12.39 9.41 9.75
N TYR A 83 13.34 8.47 9.77
CA TYR A 83 14.76 8.76 9.91
C TYR A 83 15.23 9.75 8.83
N THR A 84 14.91 9.48 7.57
CA THR A 84 15.32 10.39 6.48
C THR A 84 14.73 11.78 6.62
N LEU A 85 13.48 11.87 7.05
CA LEU A 85 12.85 13.18 7.29
C LEU A 85 13.60 13.93 8.39
N LEU A 86 13.90 13.28 9.52
CA LEU A 86 14.62 13.88 10.64
C LEU A 86 16.04 14.31 10.27
N ARG A 87 16.70 13.59 9.36
CA ARG A 87 18.00 13.99 8.81
C ARG A 87 17.96 15.27 7.98
N ASN A 88 16.82 15.59 7.38
CA ASN A 88 16.61 16.82 6.59
C ASN A 88 15.96 17.95 7.43
N HIS A 89 15.12 17.57 8.40
CA HIS A 89 14.36 18.45 9.28
C HIS A 89 14.36 17.85 10.70
N PRO A 90 15.36 18.18 11.55
CA PRO A 90 15.46 17.63 12.91
C PRO A 90 14.25 17.94 13.79
N GLU A 91 13.56 19.05 13.51
CA GLU A 91 12.30 19.46 14.14
C GLU A 91 11.18 19.52 13.08
N PRO A 92 10.61 18.38 12.67
CA PRO A 92 9.62 18.34 11.59
C PRO A 92 8.23 18.73 12.12
N THR A 93 7.42 19.30 11.24
CA THR A 93 5.97 19.43 11.47
C THR A 93 5.26 18.09 11.27
N LEU A 94 4.08 17.93 11.87
CA LEU A 94 3.26 16.72 11.67
C LEU A 94 2.89 16.49 10.20
N SER A 95 2.65 17.57 9.44
CA SER A 95 2.36 17.47 8.00
C SER A 95 3.53 16.89 7.22
N GLN A 96 4.77 17.27 7.54
CA GLN A 96 5.97 16.69 6.91
C GLN A 96 6.12 15.21 7.25
N LEU A 97 5.83 14.81 8.49
CA LEU A 97 5.84 13.41 8.92
C LEU A 97 4.79 12.58 8.15
N THR A 98 3.55 13.07 8.05
CA THR A 98 2.50 12.37 7.29
C THR A 98 2.83 12.27 5.80
N ASP A 99 3.39 13.33 5.20
CA ASP A 99 3.83 13.34 3.80
C ASP A 99 4.96 12.33 3.53
N ALA A 100 5.92 12.22 4.46
CA ALA A 100 7.02 11.26 4.37
C ALA A 100 6.53 9.80 4.41
N LEU A 101 5.41 9.57 5.10
CA LEU A 101 4.80 8.25 5.25
C LEU A 101 3.72 7.95 4.20
N GLY A 102 3.29 8.91 3.37
CA GLY A 102 2.25 8.69 2.34
C GLY A 102 2.59 7.60 1.29
N GLY A 103 3.87 7.25 1.15
CA GLY A 103 4.32 6.11 0.33
C GLY A 103 4.16 4.74 0.98
N ARG A 104 3.71 4.66 2.23
CA ARG A 104 3.66 3.44 3.03
C ARG A 104 2.22 2.99 3.24
N LEU A 105 2.02 1.68 3.17
CA LEU A 105 0.75 1.05 3.52
C LEU A 105 0.80 0.71 5.01
N TYR A 106 -0.26 1.07 5.74
CA TYR A 106 -0.28 0.99 7.18
C TYR A 106 -1.61 0.39 7.63
N VAL A 107 -1.53 -0.68 8.41
CA VAL A 107 -2.72 -1.37 8.95
C VAL A 107 -2.73 -1.35 10.50
N CYS A 108 -1.75 -0.74 11.20
CA CYS A 108 -1.62 -0.92 12.67
C CYS A 108 -0.96 0.24 13.47
N THR A 109 -1.78 1.08 14.13
CA THR A 109 -1.69 1.84 15.43
C THR A 109 -0.49 2.74 15.83
N ASN A 110 -0.71 4.03 16.18
CA ASN A 110 0.33 5.06 16.46
C ASN A 110 0.24 5.78 17.85
N LEU A 111 1.41 6.05 18.44
CA LEU A 111 1.86 6.99 19.50
C LEU A 111 0.85 7.88 20.27
N LYS A 112 0.51 7.49 21.50
CA LYS A 112 0.51 8.34 22.73
C LYS A 112 0.09 7.53 23.97
N LEU A 113 0.91 6.55 24.34
CA LEU A 113 0.77 5.82 25.62
C LEU A 113 1.82 6.25 26.66
N PHE A 114 2.88 6.95 26.24
CA PHE A 114 4.04 7.34 27.05
C PHE A 114 4.25 8.84 26.96
N SER A 115 4.81 9.44 28.01
CA SER A 115 5.22 10.85 28.00
C SER A 115 6.50 11.05 27.17
N GLU A 116 6.71 12.25 26.62
CA GLU A 116 7.91 12.54 25.82
C GLU A 116 9.22 12.43 26.64
N GLU A 117 9.14 12.64 27.95
CA GLU A 117 10.24 12.54 28.91
C GLU A 117 10.75 11.08 29.10
N GLU A 118 9.94 10.08 28.73
CA GLU A 118 10.29 8.65 28.84
C GLU A 118 11.12 8.13 27.65
N PHE A 119 11.38 8.96 26.64
CA PHE A 119 12.13 8.58 25.44
C PHE A 119 13.49 9.27 25.37
N LEU A 120 14.46 8.60 24.74
CA LEU A 120 15.72 9.26 24.40
C LEU A 120 15.45 10.47 23.48
N PRO A 121 16.05 11.64 23.75
CA PRO A 121 15.97 12.78 22.84
C PRO A 121 16.74 12.46 21.55
N LEU A 122 16.30 13.05 20.44
CA LEU A 122 17.08 13.02 19.20
C LEU A 122 18.29 13.94 19.38
N ASP A 123 19.49 13.40 19.18
CA ASP A 123 20.74 14.17 19.17
C ASP A 123 21.31 14.16 17.74
N PRO A 124 21.06 15.23 16.95
CA PRO A 124 21.55 15.30 15.56
C PRO A 124 23.07 15.25 15.43
N THR A 125 23.83 15.49 16.51
CA THR A 125 25.30 15.48 16.49
C THR A 125 25.90 14.08 16.55
N GLN A 126 25.11 13.08 16.97
CA GLN A 126 25.51 11.68 17.10
C GLN A 126 25.02 10.82 15.91
N GLU A 127 24.51 11.47 14.87
CA GLU A 127 24.08 10.81 13.65
C GLU A 127 25.25 10.24 12.85
N LEU A 128 24.95 9.27 11.98
CA LEU A 128 25.95 8.69 11.08
C LEU A 128 26.60 9.78 10.22
N ILE A 129 27.92 9.90 10.35
CA ILE A 129 28.73 10.76 9.49
C ILE A 129 28.66 10.25 8.06
N PHE A 130 28.68 11.19 7.11
CA PHE A 130 28.81 10.80 5.72
C PHE A 130 30.23 10.24 5.46
N PRO A 131 30.39 9.12 4.72
CA PRO A 131 31.70 8.49 4.53
C PRO A 131 32.74 9.44 3.92
N PRO A 132 33.87 9.73 4.62
CA PRO A 132 34.88 10.67 4.13
C PRO A 132 35.51 10.27 2.79
N GLU A 133 35.65 8.96 2.54
CA GLU A 133 36.16 8.44 1.26
C GLU A 133 35.32 8.91 0.07
N LEU A 134 34.00 8.89 0.20
CA LEU A 134 33.08 9.33 -0.84
C LEU A 134 33.17 10.85 -1.07
N MET A 135 33.46 11.63 -0.03
CA MET A 135 33.71 13.08 -0.17
C MET A 135 34.94 13.33 -1.02
N THR A 136 36.05 12.66 -0.71
CA THR A 136 37.28 12.76 -1.50
C THR A 136 37.10 12.26 -2.94
N MET A 137 36.28 11.22 -3.16
CA MET A 137 35.94 10.77 -4.52
C MET A 137 35.18 11.83 -5.31
N ALA A 138 34.23 12.51 -4.69
CA ALA A 138 33.45 13.57 -5.33
C ALA A 138 34.29 14.81 -5.66
N GLU A 139 35.20 15.22 -4.77
CA GLU A 139 36.14 16.34 -5.01
C GLU A 139 37.05 16.11 -6.23
N LYS A 140 37.44 14.85 -6.47
CA LYS A 140 38.32 14.48 -7.58
C LYS A 140 37.60 14.39 -8.94
N GLN A 141 36.26 14.43 -8.96
CA GLN A 141 35.39 14.33 -10.14
C GLN A 141 35.98 13.49 -11.30
N PRO A 142 36.10 12.16 -11.17
CA PRO A 142 36.63 11.33 -12.25
C PRO A 142 35.73 11.44 -13.51
N GLN A 143 36.22 12.13 -14.53
CA GLN A 143 35.54 12.42 -15.80
C GLN A 143 35.43 11.22 -16.75
N ARG A 144 35.47 9.99 -16.23
CA ARG A 144 35.43 8.77 -17.03
C ARG A 144 34.05 8.13 -16.99
N THR A 145 33.43 7.98 -18.16
CA THR A 145 32.25 7.10 -18.32
C THR A 145 32.52 5.71 -17.76
N ARG A 146 31.57 5.20 -16.97
CA ARG A 146 31.61 3.85 -16.39
C ARG A 146 30.80 2.89 -17.26
N ILE A 147 31.28 1.64 -17.36
CA ILE A 147 30.61 0.56 -18.09
C ILE A 147 30.59 -0.66 -17.17
N PHE A 148 29.41 -1.22 -16.96
CA PHE A 148 29.21 -2.47 -16.23
C PHE A 148 28.58 -3.50 -17.17
N ASP A 149 29.20 -4.66 -17.30
CA ASP A 149 28.72 -5.74 -18.14
C ASP A 149 28.23 -6.91 -17.27
N GLY A 150 27.00 -7.34 -17.50
CA GLY A 150 26.50 -8.63 -17.01
C GLY A 150 26.20 -9.55 -18.20
N ASP A 151 25.79 -10.79 -17.92
CA ASP A 151 25.59 -11.84 -18.94
C ASP A 151 24.65 -11.46 -20.09
N ARG A 152 23.74 -10.51 -19.86
CA ARG A 152 22.69 -10.13 -20.81
C ARG A 152 22.62 -8.64 -21.12
N MET A 153 23.17 -7.79 -20.27
CA MET A 153 22.94 -6.34 -20.31
C MET A 153 24.23 -5.58 -20.06
N THR A 154 24.45 -4.53 -20.84
CA THR A 154 25.49 -3.54 -20.60
C THR A 154 24.87 -2.26 -20.05
N TRP A 155 25.39 -1.78 -18.92
CA TRP A 155 25.01 -0.53 -18.29
C TRP A 155 26.12 0.51 -18.51
N ILE A 156 25.78 1.63 -19.13
CA ILE A 156 26.71 2.72 -19.43
C ILE A 156 26.31 3.94 -18.61
N SER A 157 27.25 4.48 -17.84
CA SER A 157 27.06 5.69 -17.02
C SER A 157 27.98 6.83 -17.47
N PRO A 158 27.53 7.65 -18.43
CA PRO A 158 28.22 8.86 -18.83
C PRO A 158 28.23 9.91 -17.73
N VAL A 159 29.36 10.58 -17.55
CA VAL A 159 29.54 11.64 -16.53
C VAL A 159 29.61 13.05 -17.11
N THR A 160 29.68 13.15 -18.44
CA THR A 160 29.64 14.43 -19.15
C THR A 160 28.52 14.44 -20.17
N LEU A 161 27.99 15.63 -20.47
CA LEU A 161 26.96 15.81 -21.49
C LEU A 161 27.45 15.32 -22.87
N LYS A 162 28.73 15.55 -23.20
CA LYS A 162 29.34 15.10 -24.45
C LYS A 162 29.28 13.58 -24.59
N GLU A 163 29.75 12.85 -23.58
CA GLU A 163 29.75 11.39 -23.59
C GLU A 163 28.33 10.82 -23.59
N LEU A 164 27.38 11.47 -22.92
CA LEU A 164 25.96 11.09 -22.97
C LEU A 164 25.42 11.15 -24.40
N LEU A 165 25.67 12.24 -25.12
CA LEU A 165 25.23 12.41 -26.51
C LEU A 165 25.92 11.40 -27.44
N GLU A 166 27.22 11.18 -27.28
CA GLU A 166 27.97 10.17 -28.05
C GLU A 166 27.42 8.76 -27.83
N THR A 167 27.10 8.42 -26.57
CA THR A 167 26.52 7.13 -26.20
C THR A 167 25.10 6.99 -26.76
N LYS A 168 24.29 8.05 -26.71
CA LYS A 168 22.93 8.04 -27.24
C LYS A 168 22.89 7.89 -28.77
N VAL A 169 23.83 8.50 -29.49
CA VAL A 169 24.00 8.28 -30.94
C VAL A 169 24.42 6.85 -31.23
N LYS A 170 25.32 6.27 -30.42
CA LYS A 170 25.78 4.88 -30.58
C LYS A 170 24.68 3.85 -30.30
N TYR A 171 23.82 4.13 -29.31
CA TYR A 171 22.73 3.26 -28.88
C TYR A 171 21.40 4.02 -28.84
N PRO A 172 20.83 4.38 -30.00
CA PRO A 172 19.64 5.25 -30.08
C PRO A 172 18.40 4.62 -29.42
N GLN A 173 18.31 3.29 -29.41
CA GLN A 173 17.20 2.56 -28.79
C GLN A 173 17.40 2.30 -27.29
N ALA A 174 18.58 2.57 -26.73
CA ALA A 174 18.82 2.41 -25.30
C ALA A 174 18.02 3.47 -24.51
N PRO A 175 17.27 3.06 -23.48
CA PRO A 175 16.58 4.00 -22.63
C PRO A 175 17.60 4.77 -21.77
N VAL A 176 17.28 6.04 -21.53
CA VAL A 176 18.00 6.88 -20.56
C VAL A 176 17.31 6.70 -19.21
N VAL A 177 17.93 5.94 -18.31
CA VAL A 177 17.39 5.60 -17.00
C VAL A 177 17.91 6.58 -15.95
N MET A 178 16.97 7.36 -15.40
CA MET A 178 17.17 8.20 -14.22
C MET A 178 16.70 7.42 -12.98
N GLY A 179 15.51 7.73 -12.45
CA GLY A 179 14.95 7.08 -11.26
C GLY A 179 14.44 5.64 -11.43
N ASN A 180 14.46 5.08 -12.64
CA ASN A 180 13.98 3.71 -12.94
C ASN A 180 12.52 3.40 -12.54
N THR A 181 11.70 4.39 -12.19
CA THR A 181 10.31 4.22 -11.71
C THR A 181 9.28 3.95 -12.82
N SER A 182 9.72 3.94 -14.08
CA SER A 182 8.91 3.64 -15.27
C SER A 182 9.45 2.39 -15.99
N VAL A 183 10.74 2.40 -16.35
CA VAL A 183 11.42 1.27 -16.99
C VAL A 183 11.49 0.04 -16.08
N GLY A 184 11.78 0.19 -14.78
CA GLY A 184 11.89 -0.93 -13.84
C GLY A 184 10.61 -1.77 -13.74
N PRO A 185 9.44 -1.17 -13.47
CA PRO A 185 8.16 -1.89 -13.50
C PRO A 185 7.86 -2.55 -14.84
N ASP A 186 8.18 -1.90 -15.96
CA ASP A 186 8.00 -2.45 -17.31
C ASP A 186 8.85 -3.70 -17.54
N VAL A 187 10.09 -3.71 -17.07
CA VAL A 187 10.96 -4.90 -17.12
C VAL A 187 10.43 -6.03 -16.23
N LYS A 188 9.99 -5.72 -15.01
CA LYS A 188 9.51 -6.74 -14.06
C LYS A 188 8.18 -7.37 -14.46
N PHE A 189 7.23 -6.58 -14.93
CA PHE A 189 5.83 -7.00 -15.04
C PHE A 189 5.28 -7.03 -16.48
N LYS A 190 5.95 -6.39 -17.44
CA LYS A 190 5.52 -6.38 -18.86
C LYS A 190 6.43 -7.18 -19.80
N GLY A 191 7.46 -7.84 -19.27
CA GLY A 191 8.37 -8.67 -20.05
C GLY A 191 9.28 -7.88 -21.00
N ILE A 192 9.44 -6.57 -20.78
CA ILE A 192 10.31 -5.72 -21.58
C ILE A 192 11.78 -5.98 -21.20
N PHE A 193 12.66 -6.02 -22.20
CA PHE A 193 14.08 -6.23 -21.98
C PHE A 193 14.92 -5.26 -22.84
N HIS A 194 15.94 -4.66 -22.24
CA HIS A 194 16.87 -3.76 -22.91
C HIS A 194 18.29 -4.32 -22.81
N PRO A 195 18.98 -4.61 -23.92
CA PRO A 195 20.36 -5.12 -23.88
C PRO A 195 21.38 -4.04 -23.46
N VAL A 196 21.05 -2.76 -23.66
CA VAL A 196 21.89 -1.63 -23.28
C VAL A 196 21.04 -0.61 -22.52
N ILE A 197 21.55 -0.13 -21.39
CA ILE A 197 20.98 0.96 -20.59
C ILE A 197 21.98 2.11 -20.52
N ILE A 198 21.49 3.35 -20.64
CA ILE A 198 22.28 4.56 -20.42
C ILE A 198 21.76 5.23 -19.13
N SER A 199 22.62 5.49 -18.16
CA SER A 199 22.24 6.18 -16.92
C SER A 199 23.24 7.28 -16.58
N PRO A 200 22.93 8.54 -16.96
CA PRO A 200 23.84 9.66 -16.77
C PRO A 200 24.01 9.97 -15.28
N ASP A 201 25.23 10.34 -14.90
CA ASP A 201 25.60 10.61 -13.52
C ASP A 201 26.21 12.02 -13.39
N GLY A 202 25.72 12.81 -12.44
CA GLY A 202 26.29 14.12 -12.11
C GLY A 202 26.31 15.18 -13.21
N ILE A 203 25.56 15.02 -14.31
CA ILE A 203 25.55 16.00 -15.41
C ILE A 203 24.79 17.27 -15.02
N GLU A 204 25.52 18.35 -14.78
CA GLU A 204 25.00 19.63 -14.29
C GLU A 204 23.95 20.26 -15.22
N GLU A 205 24.16 20.15 -16.54
CA GLU A 205 23.24 20.72 -17.54
C GLU A 205 21.84 20.10 -17.48
N LEU A 206 21.73 18.84 -17.02
CA LEU A 206 20.45 18.17 -16.82
C LEU A 206 19.76 18.56 -15.51
N SER A 207 20.45 19.22 -14.58
CA SER A 207 19.96 19.58 -13.25
C SER A 207 19.78 21.09 -13.05
N VAL A 208 19.78 21.85 -14.14
CA VAL A 208 19.70 23.31 -14.12
C VAL A 208 18.38 23.83 -13.56
N VAL A 209 18.42 24.95 -12.84
CA VAL A 209 17.24 25.71 -12.39
C VAL A 209 17.47 27.17 -12.74
N ASN A 210 16.88 27.62 -13.86
CA ASN A 210 17.06 28.99 -14.33
C ASN A 210 15.77 29.79 -14.22
N TYR A 211 15.85 30.90 -13.49
CA TYR A 211 14.82 31.93 -13.44
C TYR A 211 15.03 32.87 -14.62
N THR A 212 14.06 32.93 -15.52
CA THR A 212 14.08 33.82 -16.68
C THR A 212 13.00 34.88 -16.54
N ASP A 213 13.06 35.93 -17.36
CA ASP A 213 12.02 36.97 -17.37
C ASP A 213 10.64 36.43 -17.76
N ASN A 214 10.62 35.34 -18.53
CA ASN A 214 9.40 34.76 -19.12
C ASN A 214 8.91 33.49 -18.41
N GLY A 215 9.63 32.99 -17.40
CA GLY A 215 9.26 31.77 -16.68
C GLY A 215 10.42 31.05 -16.01
N LEU A 216 10.21 29.77 -15.73
CA LEU A 216 11.18 28.89 -15.07
C LEU A 216 11.64 27.79 -16.04
N THR A 217 12.96 27.61 -16.17
CA THR A 217 13.54 26.47 -16.90
C THR A 217 14.06 25.44 -15.91
N LEU A 218 13.52 24.22 -15.97
CA LEU A 218 13.83 23.12 -15.07
C LEU A 218 14.52 21.98 -15.80
N GLY A 219 15.69 21.57 -15.31
CA GLY A 219 16.47 20.45 -15.81
C GLY A 219 15.73 19.13 -15.77
N ALA A 220 15.95 18.29 -16.79
CA ALA A 220 15.29 17.01 -16.96
C ALA A 220 15.63 15.97 -15.87
N ALA A 221 16.80 16.08 -15.25
CA ALA A 221 17.27 15.17 -14.20
C ALA A 221 16.81 15.57 -12.78
N LEU A 222 16.17 16.74 -12.60
CA LEU A 222 15.60 17.11 -11.31
C LEU A 222 14.57 16.08 -10.86
N SER A 223 14.65 15.65 -9.59
CA SER A 223 13.64 14.76 -9.04
C SER A 223 12.31 15.50 -8.87
N LEU A 224 11.19 14.78 -8.89
CA LEU A 224 9.87 15.41 -8.68
C LEU A 224 9.76 16.05 -7.29
N ALA A 225 10.47 15.53 -6.29
CA ALA A 225 10.59 16.17 -4.97
C ALA A 225 11.31 17.53 -5.06
N GLN A 226 12.43 17.61 -5.78
CA GLN A 226 13.13 18.88 -6.01
C GLN A 226 12.26 19.88 -6.78
N VAL A 227 11.52 19.42 -7.79
CA VAL A 227 10.57 20.27 -8.52
C VAL A 227 9.51 20.82 -7.56
N LYS A 228 8.94 19.98 -6.68
CA LYS A 228 7.97 20.42 -5.65
C LYS A 228 8.57 21.54 -4.79
N ASP A 229 9.77 21.37 -4.28
CA ASP A 229 10.42 22.35 -3.39
C ASP A 229 10.77 23.65 -4.11
N ILE A 230 11.26 23.57 -5.35
CA ILE A 230 11.57 24.73 -6.18
C ILE A 230 10.29 25.53 -6.44
N LEU A 231 9.20 24.88 -6.87
CA LEU A 231 7.93 25.54 -7.15
C LEU A 231 7.32 26.19 -5.91
N ALA A 232 7.34 25.49 -4.77
CA ALA A 232 6.88 26.05 -3.49
C ALA A 232 7.65 27.33 -3.12
N ASN A 233 8.97 27.34 -3.31
CA ASN A 233 9.80 28.52 -3.08
C ASN A 233 9.54 29.66 -4.06
N VAL A 234 9.27 29.36 -5.34
CA VAL A 234 8.96 30.36 -6.38
C VAL A 234 7.63 31.04 -6.07
N ILE A 235 6.62 30.26 -5.68
CA ILE A 235 5.27 30.73 -5.35
C ILE A 235 5.30 31.80 -4.25
N LEU A 236 6.14 31.63 -3.22
CA LEU A 236 6.26 32.59 -2.12
C LEU A 236 6.91 33.93 -2.54
N LYS A 237 7.64 33.97 -3.67
CA LYS A 237 8.44 35.12 -4.09
C LYS A 237 7.81 35.93 -5.22
N LEU A 238 6.84 35.37 -5.93
CA LEU A 238 6.23 35.98 -7.11
C LEU A 238 4.74 36.25 -6.88
N PRO A 239 4.15 37.25 -7.58
CA PRO A 239 2.71 37.49 -7.52
C PRO A 239 1.89 36.25 -7.91
N GLU A 240 0.74 36.07 -7.26
CA GLU A 240 -0.19 34.96 -7.51
C GLU A 240 -0.58 34.84 -8.99
N GLU A 241 -0.81 35.98 -9.66
CA GLU A 241 -1.15 36.04 -11.09
C GLU A 241 -0.11 35.34 -11.99
N LYS A 242 1.19 35.39 -11.63
CA LYS A 242 2.26 34.77 -12.43
C LYS A 242 2.45 33.29 -12.12
N THR A 243 1.93 32.79 -11.00
CA THR A 243 2.34 31.52 -10.39
C THR A 243 1.24 30.47 -10.36
N GLN A 244 0.04 30.71 -10.93
CA GLN A 244 -1.04 29.71 -10.87
C GLN A 244 -0.66 28.37 -11.55
N MET A 245 0.15 28.39 -12.61
CA MET A 245 0.68 27.17 -13.23
C MET A 245 1.54 26.36 -12.25
N TYR A 246 2.32 27.05 -11.42
CA TYR A 246 3.14 26.42 -10.39
C TYR A 246 2.28 25.88 -9.24
N HIS A 247 1.22 26.58 -8.84
CA HIS A 247 0.25 26.09 -7.86
C HIS A 247 -0.43 24.80 -8.35
N ALA A 248 -0.86 24.77 -9.61
CA ALA A 248 -1.48 23.60 -10.24
C ALA A 248 -0.54 22.39 -10.29
N LEU A 249 0.73 22.61 -10.66
CA LEU A 249 1.76 21.56 -10.61
C LEU A 249 2.04 21.10 -9.17
N LEU A 250 2.13 22.02 -8.22
CA LEU A 250 2.40 21.71 -6.81
C LEU A 250 1.28 20.87 -6.20
N LYS A 251 0.01 21.19 -6.52
CA LYS A 251 -1.17 20.43 -6.11
C LYS A 251 -1.07 18.97 -6.54
N HIS A 252 -0.79 18.71 -7.82
CA HIS A 252 -0.65 17.34 -8.31
C HIS A 252 0.61 16.66 -7.74
N LEU A 253 1.74 17.36 -7.61
CA LEU A 253 2.96 16.83 -6.98
C LEU A 253 2.76 16.44 -5.51
N GLY A 254 1.85 17.10 -4.78
CA GLY A 254 1.50 16.74 -3.40
C GLY A 254 0.89 15.35 -3.27
N THR A 255 0.12 14.91 -4.27
CA THR A 255 -0.60 13.62 -4.26
C THR A 255 0.06 12.53 -5.10
N LEU A 256 0.98 12.91 -5.98
CA LEU A 256 1.70 12.01 -6.90
C LEU A 256 2.61 11.05 -6.11
N ALA A 257 2.24 9.77 -6.13
CA ALA A 257 2.96 8.68 -5.47
C ALA A 257 3.28 8.99 -3.97
N GLY A 258 4.32 8.34 -3.43
CA GLY A 258 4.89 8.65 -2.12
C GLY A 258 6.21 9.43 -2.21
N SER A 259 6.74 9.84 -1.05
CA SER A 259 8.03 10.56 -0.94
C SER A 259 9.17 9.83 -1.65
N GLN A 260 9.25 8.51 -1.49
CA GLN A 260 10.31 7.67 -2.09
C GLN A 260 10.31 7.75 -3.63
N ILE A 261 9.14 7.59 -4.25
CA ILE A 261 9.01 7.65 -5.70
C ILE A 261 9.29 9.06 -6.21
N ARG A 262 8.84 10.12 -5.51
CA ARG A 262 9.11 11.52 -5.91
C ARG A 262 10.59 11.88 -5.84
N ASN A 263 11.32 11.31 -4.88
CA ASN A 263 12.77 11.52 -4.76
C ASN A 263 13.58 10.77 -5.83
N MET A 264 13.04 9.65 -6.35
CA MET A 264 13.68 8.90 -7.44
C MET A 264 13.28 9.42 -8.83
N ALA A 265 11.98 9.59 -9.08
CA ALA A 265 11.45 9.93 -10.39
C ALA A 265 11.95 11.32 -10.84
N SER A 266 12.45 11.40 -12.06
CA SER A 266 12.92 12.66 -12.66
C SER A 266 11.82 13.34 -13.47
N LEU A 267 11.85 14.66 -13.57
CA LEU A 267 10.93 15.45 -14.41
C LEU A 267 10.96 15.01 -15.88
N GLY A 268 12.14 14.85 -16.47
CA GLY A 268 12.30 14.41 -17.85
C GLY A 268 11.80 12.99 -18.07
N GLY A 269 12.13 12.07 -17.15
CA GLY A 269 11.59 10.72 -17.15
C GLY A 269 10.06 10.68 -17.10
N HIS A 270 9.42 11.55 -16.31
CA HIS A 270 7.95 11.64 -16.24
C HIS A 270 7.34 12.12 -17.58
N ILE A 271 7.93 13.16 -18.19
CA ILE A 271 7.49 13.71 -19.47
C ILE A 271 7.66 12.69 -20.59
N VAL A 272 8.83 12.06 -20.71
CA VAL A 272 9.16 11.16 -21.83
C VAL A 272 8.46 9.80 -21.71
N SER A 273 8.17 9.35 -20.49
CA SER A 273 7.41 8.10 -20.25
C SER A 273 5.99 8.16 -20.82
N ARG A 274 5.38 9.34 -20.86
CA ARG A 274 4.06 9.60 -21.48
C ARG A 274 2.97 8.62 -21.03
N HIS A 275 2.97 8.32 -19.73
CA HIS A 275 1.94 7.47 -19.14
C HIS A 275 0.55 8.11 -19.35
N PRO A 276 -0.48 7.35 -19.76
CA PRO A 276 -1.81 7.88 -20.06
C PRO A 276 -2.48 8.55 -18.85
N ASP A 277 -2.10 8.11 -17.65
CA ASP A 277 -2.53 8.53 -16.32
C ASP A 277 -1.51 9.47 -15.63
N SER A 278 -0.58 10.05 -16.39
CA SER A 278 0.34 11.07 -15.89
C SER A 278 -0.41 12.26 -15.31
N ASP A 279 -0.11 12.64 -14.06
CA ASP A 279 -0.70 13.80 -13.41
C ASP A 279 -0.08 15.14 -13.84
N LEU A 280 1.12 15.16 -14.43
CA LEU A 280 1.81 16.40 -14.82
C LEU A 280 1.66 16.72 -16.31
N ASN A 281 1.63 15.71 -17.19
CA ASN A 281 1.59 15.93 -18.64
C ASN A 281 0.34 16.70 -19.12
N PRO A 282 -0.89 16.44 -18.62
CA PRO A 282 -2.05 17.25 -18.99
C PRO A 282 -1.87 18.73 -18.68
N LEU A 283 -1.28 19.07 -17.52
CA LEU A 283 -1.00 20.45 -17.12
C LEU A 283 0.06 21.09 -18.01
N LEU A 284 1.20 20.42 -18.16
CA LEU A 284 2.31 20.95 -18.95
C LEU A 284 1.90 21.14 -20.43
N ALA A 285 1.00 20.30 -20.95
CA ALA A 285 0.47 20.41 -22.30
C ALA A 285 -0.42 21.64 -22.50
N VAL A 286 -1.22 22.03 -21.52
CA VAL A 286 -2.07 23.23 -21.63
C VAL A 286 -1.30 24.52 -21.32
N GLY A 287 -0.22 24.45 -20.56
CA GLY A 287 0.59 25.58 -20.10
C GLY A 287 1.60 26.13 -21.12
N ASN A 288 1.47 25.84 -22.42
CA ASN A 288 2.40 26.29 -23.48
C ASN A 288 3.88 25.97 -23.19
N CYS A 289 4.16 24.86 -22.50
CA CYS A 289 5.52 24.48 -22.14
C CYS A 289 6.33 24.07 -23.38
N THR A 290 7.65 24.30 -23.35
CA THR A 290 8.57 23.90 -24.42
C THR A 290 9.67 23.00 -23.87
N LEU A 291 10.09 22.03 -24.69
CA LEU A 291 11.12 21.06 -24.38
C LEU A 291 12.41 21.46 -25.09
N ASN A 292 13.49 21.61 -24.32
CA ASN A 292 14.83 21.86 -24.86
C ASN A 292 15.51 20.51 -25.09
N LEU A 293 15.68 20.16 -26.36
CA LEU A 293 16.32 18.92 -26.81
C LEU A 293 17.74 19.19 -27.27
N LEU A 294 18.58 18.18 -27.13
CA LEU A 294 19.96 18.21 -27.60
C LEU A 294 20.34 16.88 -28.23
N SER A 295 20.97 16.93 -29.40
CA SER A 295 21.70 15.82 -30.01
C SER A 295 23.15 16.23 -30.23
N LYS A 296 23.95 15.30 -30.77
CA LYS A 296 25.29 15.62 -31.26
C LYS A 296 25.29 16.65 -32.41
N GLU A 297 24.21 16.74 -33.19
CA GLU A 297 24.09 17.63 -34.34
C GLU A 297 23.71 19.06 -33.95
N GLY A 298 23.05 19.25 -32.80
CA GLY A 298 22.71 20.57 -32.31
C GLY A 298 21.54 20.60 -31.33
N LYS A 299 21.16 21.83 -30.96
CA LYS A 299 20.02 22.13 -30.08
C LYS A 299 18.75 22.21 -30.91
N ARG A 300 17.65 21.70 -30.35
CA ARG A 300 16.31 21.81 -30.93
C ARG A 300 15.32 22.10 -29.82
N GLN A 301 14.34 22.95 -30.08
CA GLN A 301 13.24 23.19 -29.16
C GLN A 301 11.94 22.75 -29.80
N ILE A 302 11.11 22.02 -29.05
CA ILE A 302 9.78 21.60 -29.49
C ILE A 302 8.72 21.95 -28.45
N PRO A 303 7.47 22.23 -28.84
CA PRO A 303 6.38 22.41 -27.88
C PRO A 303 5.99 21.08 -27.23
N LEU A 304 5.71 21.10 -25.93
CA LEU A 304 5.06 19.99 -25.23
C LEU A 304 3.55 20.07 -25.50
N ASN A 305 3.10 19.36 -26.53
CA ASN A 305 1.71 19.38 -26.97
C ASN A 305 1.15 17.96 -27.14
N GLU A 306 -0.13 17.87 -27.54
CA GLU A 306 -0.77 16.58 -27.77
C GLU A 306 -0.05 15.68 -28.79
N GLN A 307 0.56 16.25 -29.85
CA GLN A 307 1.24 15.44 -30.87
C GLN A 307 2.48 14.76 -30.27
N PHE A 308 3.22 15.46 -29.41
CA PHE A 308 4.31 14.88 -28.64
C PHE A 308 3.82 13.75 -27.72
N LEU A 309 2.72 13.98 -26.99
CA LEU A 309 2.14 13.02 -26.05
C LEU A 309 1.59 11.77 -26.74
N ARG A 310 1.04 11.91 -27.96
CA ARG A 310 0.63 10.80 -28.84
C ARG A 310 1.80 10.07 -29.52
N LYS A 311 3.05 10.51 -29.28
CA LYS A 311 4.26 9.98 -29.92
C LYS A 311 4.25 10.13 -31.45
N CYS A 312 3.69 11.22 -31.96
CA CYS A 312 3.75 11.53 -33.39
C CYS A 312 5.21 11.84 -33.79
N PRO A 313 5.81 11.13 -34.76
CA PRO A 313 7.23 11.28 -35.08
C PRO A 313 7.68 12.72 -35.41
N SER A 314 6.81 13.51 -36.05
CA SER A 314 7.08 14.91 -36.39
C SER A 314 7.20 15.85 -35.18
N ALA A 315 6.61 15.47 -34.06
CA ALA A 315 6.58 16.24 -32.82
C ALA A 315 7.34 15.55 -31.67
N ASP A 316 8.02 14.43 -31.94
CA ASP A 316 8.75 13.65 -30.94
C ASP A 316 10.25 13.97 -30.95
N LEU A 317 10.95 13.47 -29.93
CA LEU A 317 12.39 13.36 -29.91
C LEU A 317 12.84 12.43 -31.02
N LYS A 318 13.92 12.79 -31.71
CA LYS A 318 14.63 11.82 -32.54
C LYS A 318 15.31 10.78 -31.63
N PRO A 319 15.52 9.53 -32.09
CA PRO A 319 16.13 8.48 -31.27
C PRO A 319 17.51 8.83 -30.67
N GLU A 320 18.27 9.71 -31.32
CA GLU A 320 19.59 10.20 -30.91
C GLU A 320 19.55 11.47 -30.04
N GLU A 321 18.38 12.08 -29.85
CA GLU A 321 18.19 13.26 -29.00
C GLU A 321 17.91 12.87 -27.55
N ILE A 322 18.26 13.78 -26.63
CA ILE A 322 17.87 13.74 -25.22
C ILE A 322 17.12 15.01 -24.83
N LEU A 323 16.28 14.89 -23.80
CA LEU A 323 15.64 16.03 -23.14
C LEU A 323 16.61 16.64 -22.11
N ILE A 324 16.96 17.93 -22.26
CA ILE A 324 17.84 18.64 -21.34
C ILE A 324 17.06 19.34 -20.24
N SER A 325 16.01 20.09 -20.63
CA SER A 325 15.19 20.85 -19.69
C SER A 325 13.82 21.17 -20.30
N VAL A 326 12.89 21.59 -19.43
CA VAL A 326 11.57 22.08 -19.81
C VAL A 326 11.42 23.54 -19.39
N ASN A 327 10.88 24.37 -20.27
CA ASN A 327 10.52 25.76 -19.96
C ASN A 327 9.04 25.82 -19.59
N ILE A 328 8.75 26.33 -18.41
CA ILE A 328 7.39 26.54 -17.90
C ILE A 328 7.18 28.05 -17.79
N PRO A 329 6.33 28.66 -18.63
CA PRO A 329 6.17 30.11 -18.68
C PRO A 329 5.42 30.66 -17.46
N TYR A 330 5.66 31.93 -17.13
CA TYR A 330 4.75 32.67 -16.24
C TYR A 330 3.41 32.90 -16.93
N LEU A 331 2.34 32.93 -16.15
CA LEU A 331 1.02 33.29 -16.65
C LEU A 331 0.89 34.79 -16.87
N ARG A 332 0.08 35.15 -17.86
CA ARG A 332 -0.30 36.54 -18.16
C ARG A 332 -1.43 36.98 -17.24
N LYS A 333 -1.62 38.30 -17.09
CA LYS A 333 -2.82 38.83 -16.43
C LYS A 333 -4.08 38.38 -17.20
N TRP A 334 -5.14 37.99 -16.49
CA TRP A 334 -6.36 37.39 -17.05
C TRP A 334 -6.18 36.01 -17.68
N GLU A 335 -5.11 35.31 -17.30
CA GLU A 335 -4.86 33.92 -17.66
C GLU A 335 -4.96 33.05 -16.42
N PHE A 336 -5.73 31.97 -16.51
CA PHE A 336 -6.01 31.11 -15.38
C PHE A 336 -5.75 29.64 -15.72
N VAL A 337 -5.21 28.90 -14.76
CA VAL A 337 -4.93 27.47 -14.88
C VAL A 337 -5.43 26.73 -13.64
N SER A 338 -6.04 25.57 -13.86
CA SER A 338 -6.45 24.65 -12.79
C SER A 338 -6.10 23.20 -13.12
N ALA A 339 -5.95 22.41 -12.05
CA ALA A 339 -5.66 20.99 -12.09
C ALA A 339 -6.71 20.19 -11.32
N PHE A 340 -7.15 19.08 -11.90
CA PHE A 340 -8.09 18.17 -11.26
C PHE A 340 -7.65 16.72 -11.44
N ARG A 341 -7.93 15.89 -10.44
CA ARG A 341 -7.66 14.46 -10.48
C ARG A 341 -8.64 13.71 -9.58
N GLN A 342 -8.99 12.50 -10.00
CA GLN A 342 -9.76 11.54 -9.22
C GLN A 342 -9.12 10.17 -9.34
N ALA A 343 -9.00 9.48 -8.20
CA ALA A 343 -8.41 8.14 -8.12
C ALA A 343 -9.19 7.27 -7.10
N GLN A 344 -8.72 6.05 -6.84
CA GLN A 344 -9.34 5.15 -5.85
C GLN A 344 -9.24 5.69 -4.41
N ARG A 345 -8.16 6.41 -4.11
CA ARG A 345 -7.90 7.10 -2.84
C ARG A 345 -7.18 8.44 -3.10
N GLN A 346 -6.94 9.24 -2.06
CA GLN A 346 -6.43 10.61 -2.25
C GLN A 346 -4.98 10.67 -2.77
N GLN A 347 -4.08 9.85 -2.24
CA GLN A 347 -2.64 9.88 -2.55
C GLN A 347 -2.09 8.49 -2.88
N ASN A 348 -0.88 8.44 -3.45
CA ASN A 348 -0.17 7.19 -3.74
C ASN A 348 -1.02 6.18 -4.54
N THR A 349 -1.73 6.70 -5.54
CA THR A 349 -2.58 5.95 -6.47
C THR A 349 -2.59 6.63 -7.82
N LEU A 350 -2.68 5.83 -8.87
CA LEU A 350 -2.83 6.30 -10.25
C LEU A 350 -4.22 6.93 -10.43
N ALA A 351 -4.29 7.96 -11.27
CA ALA A 351 -5.54 8.65 -11.56
C ALA A 351 -6.45 7.81 -12.48
N ILE A 352 -7.75 7.81 -12.17
CA ILE A 352 -8.79 7.26 -13.05
C ILE A 352 -9.04 8.25 -14.20
N VAL A 353 -9.20 9.54 -13.85
CA VAL A 353 -9.19 10.68 -14.76
C VAL A 353 -8.45 11.82 -14.08
N ASN A 354 -7.63 12.53 -14.83
CA ASN A 354 -7.06 13.80 -14.42
C ASN A 354 -7.15 14.81 -15.57
N SER A 355 -6.96 16.08 -15.27
CA SER A 355 -7.09 17.15 -16.24
C SER A 355 -6.24 18.36 -15.88
N GLY A 356 -5.73 19.03 -16.91
CA GLY A 356 -5.19 20.37 -16.84
C GLY A 356 -6.02 21.27 -17.75
N MET A 357 -6.45 22.43 -17.23
CA MET A 357 -7.29 23.36 -17.96
C MET A 357 -6.72 24.77 -17.88
N ARG A 358 -6.67 25.49 -19.01
CA ARG A 358 -6.18 26.87 -19.11
C ARG A 358 -7.16 27.72 -19.90
N VAL A 359 -7.44 28.93 -19.42
CA VAL A 359 -8.22 29.94 -20.14
C VAL A 359 -7.53 31.30 -20.09
N PHE A 360 -7.63 32.06 -21.17
CA PHE A 360 -7.15 33.44 -21.26
C PHE A 360 -8.25 34.36 -21.79
N PHE A 361 -8.50 35.47 -21.10
CA PHE A 361 -9.51 36.46 -21.50
C PHE A 361 -8.91 37.72 -22.15
N GLY A 362 -7.63 38.02 -21.89
CA GLY A 362 -6.95 39.23 -22.40
C GLY A 362 -7.42 40.56 -21.81
N GLY A 363 -8.54 40.59 -21.09
CA GLY A 363 -9.09 41.75 -20.40
C GLY A 363 -10.29 41.36 -19.52
N GLY A 364 -10.97 42.37 -18.96
CA GLY A 364 -12.11 42.18 -18.05
C GLY A 364 -13.46 41.92 -18.73
N ASP A 365 -13.52 41.81 -20.06
CA ASP A 365 -14.77 41.67 -20.83
C ASP A 365 -15.45 40.28 -20.73
N GLY A 366 -14.74 39.30 -20.18
CA GLY A 366 -15.24 37.94 -19.96
C GLY A 366 -15.31 37.09 -21.22
N ILE A 367 -14.66 37.52 -22.31
CA ILE A 367 -14.65 36.83 -23.60
C ILE A 367 -13.43 35.92 -23.68
N ILE A 368 -13.66 34.64 -23.97
CA ILE A 368 -12.60 33.63 -24.10
C ILE A 368 -11.76 33.94 -25.34
N ARG A 369 -10.45 34.19 -25.17
CA ARG A 369 -9.48 34.42 -26.25
C ARG A 369 -8.62 33.20 -26.54
N GLU A 370 -8.23 32.49 -25.50
CA GLU A 370 -7.59 31.17 -25.62
C GLU A 370 -8.23 30.21 -24.61
N LEU A 371 -8.38 28.95 -25.00
CA LEU A 371 -8.85 27.87 -24.15
C LEU A 371 -8.07 26.61 -24.51
N SER A 372 -7.57 25.91 -23.51
CA SER A 372 -6.86 24.64 -23.69
C SER A 372 -7.23 23.70 -22.56
N ILE A 373 -7.75 22.52 -22.92
CA ILE A 373 -8.21 21.50 -21.98
C ILE A 373 -7.56 20.17 -22.38
N ALA A 374 -6.89 19.53 -21.43
CA ALA A 374 -6.29 18.22 -21.61
C ALA A 374 -6.78 17.23 -20.55
N TYR A 375 -6.90 15.96 -20.92
CA TYR A 375 -7.32 14.87 -20.03
C TYR A 375 -6.35 13.69 -20.10
N GLY A 376 -6.07 13.08 -18.95
CA GLY A 376 -5.44 11.76 -18.82
C GLY A 376 -6.42 10.71 -18.30
N GLY A 377 -6.07 9.43 -18.42
CA GLY A 377 -6.90 8.29 -18.01
C GLY A 377 -8.09 7.98 -18.93
N VAL A 378 -8.26 8.74 -20.00
CA VAL A 378 -9.39 8.67 -20.93
C VAL A 378 -8.99 8.15 -22.33
N GLY A 379 -7.80 7.56 -22.43
CA GLY A 379 -7.26 7.03 -23.68
C GLY A 379 -5.87 6.41 -23.48
N PRO A 380 -5.22 5.92 -24.56
CA PRO A 380 -3.89 5.33 -24.49
C PRO A 380 -2.77 6.35 -24.21
N THR A 381 -3.07 7.65 -24.36
CA THR A 381 -2.19 8.77 -24.04
C THR A 381 -3.02 9.91 -23.46
N THR A 382 -2.37 10.93 -22.90
CA THR A 382 -3.01 12.22 -22.63
C THR A 382 -3.52 12.84 -23.95
N ILE A 383 -4.73 13.39 -23.93
CA ILE A 383 -5.40 13.98 -25.09
C ILE A 383 -5.85 15.41 -24.81
N CYS A 384 -6.02 16.22 -25.85
CA CYS A 384 -6.50 17.61 -25.72
C CYS A 384 -7.80 17.81 -26.51
N ALA A 385 -8.80 18.43 -25.89
CA ALA A 385 -10.10 18.71 -26.53
C ALA A 385 -10.04 19.96 -27.44
N LYS A 386 -9.13 19.93 -28.43
CA LYS A 386 -8.78 21.09 -29.25
C LYS A 386 -9.94 21.59 -30.10
N ASN A 387 -10.72 20.68 -30.69
CA ASN A 387 -11.82 21.07 -31.56
C ASN A 387 -12.94 21.75 -30.76
N SER A 388 -13.22 21.23 -29.57
CA SER A 388 -14.15 21.83 -28.62
C SER A 388 -13.66 23.19 -28.17
N CYS A 389 -12.39 23.30 -27.75
CA CYS A 389 -11.80 24.57 -27.33
C CYS A 389 -11.89 25.63 -28.43
N GLN A 390 -11.58 25.27 -29.68
CA GLN A 390 -11.65 26.18 -30.82
C GLN A 390 -13.07 26.73 -31.08
N LYS A 391 -14.10 25.90 -30.90
CA LYS A 391 -15.52 26.30 -31.04
C LYS A 391 -16.02 27.19 -29.90
N LEU A 392 -15.32 27.22 -28.77
CA LEU A 392 -15.69 28.00 -27.58
C LEU A 392 -15.01 29.38 -27.54
N ILE A 393 -13.96 29.60 -28.35
CA ILE A 393 -13.32 30.91 -28.48
C ILE A 393 -14.36 31.96 -28.92
N GLY A 394 -14.32 33.14 -28.29
CA GLY A 394 -15.26 34.24 -28.54
C GLY A 394 -16.56 34.17 -27.73
N ARG A 395 -16.84 33.08 -27.02
CA ARG A 395 -17.97 33.00 -26.09
C ARG A 395 -17.66 33.71 -24.77
N ARG A 396 -18.73 34.09 -24.04
CA ARG A 396 -18.63 34.60 -22.66
C ARG A 396 -18.56 33.45 -21.66
N TRP A 397 -17.91 33.68 -20.51
CA TRP A 397 -17.84 32.72 -19.41
C TRP A 397 -19.15 32.65 -18.60
N ASN A 398 -20.09 31.81 -19.04
CA ASN A 398 -21.41 31.65 -18.40
C ASN A 398 -21.92 30.20 -18.49
N GLU A 399 -23.08 29.92 -17.90
CA GLU A 399 -23.66 28.57 -17.87
C GLU A 399 -24.04 28.04 -19.27
N GLU A 400 -24.45 28.92 -20.19
CA GLU A 400 -24.76 28.53 -21.57
C GLU A 400 -23.50 28.00 -22.30
N MET A 401 -22.36 28.69 -22.10
CA MET A 401 -21.06 28.24 -22.59
C MET A 401 -20.68 26.89 -21.97
N LEU A 402 -20.84 26.74 -20.65
CA LEU A 402 -20.54 25.49 -19.95
C LEU A 402 -21.36 24.31 -20.50
N ASP A 403 -22.67 24.47 -20.67
CA ASP A 403 -23.56 23.41 -21.18
C ASP A 403 -23.24 23.05 -22.63
N ALA A 404 -22.84 24.02 -23.46
CA ALA A 404 -22.34 23.76 -24.80
C ALA A 404 -20.98 23.05 -24.79
N ALA A 405 -20.07 23.47 -23.91
CA ALA A 405 -18.74 22.90 -23.75
C ALA A 405 -18.80 21.43 -23.29
N CYS A 406 -19.68 21.11 -22.35
CA CYS A 406 -19.86 19.73 -21.88
C CYS A 406 -20.23 18.77 -23.03
N ARG A 407 -21.20 19.16 -23.88
CA ARG A 407 -21.62 18.34 -25.03
C ARG A 407 -20.51 18.18 -26.06
N LEU A 408 -19.88 19.29 -26.46
CA LEU A 408 -18.78 19.28 -27.43
C LEU A 408 -17.62 18.38 -26.97
N ILE A 409 -17.24 18.48 -25.69
CA ILE A 409 -16.14 17.71 -25.11
C ILE A 409 -16.50 16.22 -25.01
N LEU A 410 -17.73 15.86 -24.63
CA LEU A 410 -18.17 14.46 -24.61
C LEU A 410 -18.18 13.83 -26.01
N ASP A 411 -18.50 14.61 -27.04
CA ASP A 411 -18.46 14.14 -28.43
C ASP A 411 -17.03 13.96 -28.94
N GLU A 412 -16.11 14.86 -28.56
CA GLU A 412 -14.69 14.81 -28.98
C GLU A 412 -13.88 13.77 -28.19
N VAL A 413 -14.05 13.73 -26.87
CA VAL A 413 -13.37 12.82 -25.95
C VAL A 413 -14.26 11.60 -25.71
N SER A 414 -14.40 10.79 -26.77
CA SER A 414 -15.22 9.60 -26.72
C SER A 414 -14.47 8.40 -26.12
N LEU A 415 -15.15 7.69 -25.21
CA LEU A 415 -14.68 6.46 -24.58
C LEU A 415 -15.63 5.34 -24.97
N PRO A 416 -15.24 4.26 -25.67
CA PRO A 416 -16.13 3.13 -25.93
C PRO A 416 -16.45 2.35 -24.65
N GLY A 417 -17.59 1.65 -24.59
CA GLY A 417 -17.95 0.81 -23.44
C GLY A 417 -16.90 -0.27 -23.09
N SER A 418 -16.12 -0.72 -24.07
CA SER A 418 -15.01 -1.69 -23.90
C SER A 418 -13.67 -1.07 -23.50
N ALA A 419 -13.62 0.24 -23.21
CA ALA A 419 -12.37 0.95 -22.96
C ALA A 419 -11.56 0.34 -21.79
N PRO A 420 -10.24 0.13 -21.95
CA PRO A 420 -9.37 -0.34 -20.87
C PRO A 420 -9.48 0.51 -19.61
N GLY A 421 -9.38 -0.14 -18.45
CA GLY A 421 -9.60 0.47 -17.14
C GLY A 421 -11.05 0.51 -16.68
N GLY A 422 -12.01 0.14 -17.54
CA GLY A 422 -13.43 0.06 -17.18
C GLY A 422 -14.03 1.41 -16.78
N ARG A 423 -15.02 1.40 -15.89
CA ARG A 423 -15.60 2.60 -15.25
C ARG A 423 -15.99 3.71 -16.24
N VAL A 424 -16.51 3.31 -17.40
CA VAL A 424 -16.64 4.20 -18.56
C VAL A 424 -17.59 5.36 -18.29
N GLU A 425 -18.77 5.09 -17.72
CA GLU A 425 -19.74 6.12 -17.36
C GLU A 425 -19.20 7.08 -16.28
N PHE A 426 -18.47 6.55 -15.30
CA PHE A 426 -17.80 7.37 -14.29
C PHE A 426 -16.74 8.28 -14.90
N ARG A 427 -15.89 7.76 -15.79
CA ARG A 427 -14.88 8.56 -16.51
C ARG A 427 -15.52 9.65 -17.38
N ARG A 428 -16.57 9.33 -18.13
CA ARG A 428 -17.37 10.30 -18.90
C ARG A 428 -17.92 11.41 -17.98
N THR A 429 -18.41 11.05 -16.81
CA THR A 429 -18.95 12.00 -15.83
C THR A 429 -17.87 12.89 -15.23
N LEU A 430 -16.68 12.34 -14.93
CA LEU A 430 -15.56 13.11 -14.38
C LEU A 430 -15.03 14.16 -15.36
N ILE A 431 -14.99 13.87 -16.67
CA ILE A 431 -14.57 14.82 -17.72
C ILE A 431 -15.34 16.14 -17.58
N ILE A 432 -16.67 16.07 -17.53
CA ILE A 432 -17.55 17.24 -17.44
C ILE A 432 -17.68 17.79 -16.01
N SER A 433 -17.49 16.96 -14.98
CA SER A 433 -17.48 17.43 -13.59
C SER A 433 -16.25 18.29 -13.29
N PHE A 434 -15.08 17.93 -13.84
CA PHE A 434 -13.88 18.77 -13.76
C PHE A 434 -14.04 20.08 -14.54
N LEU A 435 -14.70 20.04 -15.69
CA LEU A 435 -15.01 21.26 -16.44
C LEU A 435 -15.91 22.20 -15.65
N PHE A 436 -16.88 21.64 -14.91
CA PHE A 436 -17.71 22.43 -14.01
C PHE A 436 -16.92 23.03 -12.85
N LYS A 437 -16.06 22.26 -12.18
CA LYS A 437 -15.18 22.80 -11.12
C LYS A 437 -14.27 23.91 -11.67
N PHE A 438 -13.72 23.75 -12.88
CA PHE A 438 -12.94 24.79 -13.56
C PHE A 438 -13.75 26.06 -13.84
N TYR A 439 -14.99 25.89 -14.33
CA TYR A 439 -15.91 27.00 -14.54
C TYR A 439 -16.15 27.81 -13.27
N LEU A 440 -16.42 27.12 -12.15
CA LEU A 440 -16.66 27.76 -10.86
C LEU A 440 -15.40 28.47 -10.32
N GLU A 441 -14.23 27.81 -10.40
CA GLU A 441 -12.97 28.35 -9.87
C GLU A 441 -12.58 29.64 -10.60
N VAL A 442 -12.61 29.63 -11.94
CA VAL A 442 -12.33 30.81 -12.75
C VAL A 442 -13.38 31.90 -12.52
N SER A 443 -14.67 31.55 -12.39
CA SER A 443 -15.72 32.53 -12.08
C SER A 443 -15.48 33.23 -10.75
N GLN A 444 -15.02 32.51 -9.73
CA GLN A 444 -14.69 33.07 -8.42
C GLN A 444 -13.52 34.04 -8.51
N ILE A 445 -12.48 33.69 -9.28
CA ILE A 445 -11.31 34.54 -9.49
C ILE A 445 -11.71 35.81 -10.25
N LEU A 446 -12.48 35.68 -11.34
CA LEU A 446 -12.99 36.83 -12.10
C LEU A 446 -13.82 37.77 -11.23
N LYS A 447 -14.70 37.22 -10.37
CA LYS A 447 -15.47 38.00 -9.39
C LYS A 447 -14.58 38.75 -8.40
N ARG A 448 -13.51 38.10 -7.92
CA ARG A 448 -12.55 38.69 -6.98
C ARG A 448 -11.75 39.82 -7.63
N MET A 449 -11.42 39.69 -8.92
CA MET A 449 -10.65 40.67 -9.70
C MET A 449 -11.51 41.85 -10.20
N ASP A 450 -12.75 41.59 -10.60
CA ASP A 450 -13.71 42.61 -11.07
C ASP A 450 -15.10 42.38 -10.47
N PRO A 451 -15.33 42.86 -9.24
CA PRO A 451 -16.58 42.65 -8.52
C PRO A 451 -17.81 43.30 -9.17
N VAL A 452 -17.63 44.29 -10.06
CA VAL A 452 -18.73 45.06 -10.65
C VAL A 452 -19.35 44.30 -11.83
N HIS A 453 -18.51 43.71 -12.68
CA HIS A 453 -18.96 43.12 -13.94
C HIS A 453 -19.29 41.62 -13.84
N TYR A 454 -18.78 40.92 -12.83
CA TYR A 454 -19.03 39.48 -12.66
C TYR A 454 -20.03 39.21 -11.53
N PRO A 455 -20.95 38.24 -11.71
CA PRO A 455 -21.88 37.84 -10.66
C PRO A 455 -21.16 37.08 -9.54
N SER A 456 -21.72 37.14 -8.32
CA SER A 456 -21.27 36.25 -7.25
C SER A 456 -21.65 34.80 -7.58
N LEU A 457 -20.85 33.85 -7.12
CA LEU A 457 -21.28 32.46 -7.05
C LEU A 457 -22.47 32.36 -6.09
N THR A 458 -23.36 31.42 -6.38
CA THR A 458 -24.43 31.08 -5.44
C THR A 458 -23.81 30.39 -4.22
N ASP A 459 -24.20 30.78 -3.00
CA ASP A 459 -23.64 30.29 -1.74
C ASP A 459 -23.52 28.75 -1.68
N LYS A 460 -24.49 28.04 -2.26
CA LYS A 460 -24.52 26.57 -2.33
C LYS A 460 -23.42 25.91 -3.18
N TYR A 461 -22.67 26.66 -3.99
CA TYR A 461 -21.62 26.13 -4.88
C TYR A 461 -20.21 26.42 -4.38
N GLU A 462 -20.04 27.18 -3.28
CA GLU A 462 -18.71 27.53 -2.77
C GLU A 462 -17.93 26.30 -2.29
N SER A 463 -18.61 25.37 -1.61
CA SER A 463 -18.01 24.12 -1.13
C SER A 463 -17.46 23.22 -2.25
N ALA A 464 -17.94 23.37 -3.50
CA ALA A 464 -17.43 22.61 -4.63
C ALA A 464 -15.97 22.96 -5.00
N LEU A 465 -15.49 24.13 -4.55
CA LEU A 465 -14.11 24.61 -4.74
C LEU A 465 -13.19 24.22 -3.58
N GLU A 466 -13.75 23.87 -2.43
CA GLU A 466 -12.99 23.35 -1.31
C GLU A 466 -12.55 21.92 -1.59
N GLU A 467 -11.31 21.60 -1.19
CA GLU A 467 -10.76 20.27 -1.35
C GLU A 467 -10.73 19.53 -0.01
N LEU A 468 -11.16 18.27 -0.03
CA LEU A 468 -11.20 17.36 1.12
C LEU A 468 -9.77 16.99 1.59
N HIS A 469 -9.13 17.86 2.35
CA HIS A 469 -7.79 17.64 2.93
C HIS A 469 -7.84 17.39 4.43
N SER A 470 -7.08 16.41 4.92
CA SER A 470 -6.80 16.27 6.35
C SER A 470 -5.91 17.41 6.81
N ARG A 471 -6.38 18.22 7.77
CA ARG A 471 -5.54 19.24 8.39
C ARG A 471 -4.73 18.66 9.54
N HIS A 472 -5.32 17.85 10.42
CA HIS A 472 -4.69 17.27 11.62
C HIS A 472 -5.17 15.84 11.86
N HIS A 473 -4.39 14.98 12.52
CA HIS A 473 -4.88 13.67 12.99
C HIS A 473 -4.95 13.70 14.51
N TRP A 474 -6.09 13.33 15.09
CA TRP A 474 -6.32 13.34 16.53
C TRP A 474 -6.82 11.98 17.03
N ARG A 475 -6.33 11.53 18.19
CA ARG A 475 -6.65 10.21 18.74
C ARG A 475 -6.82 10.25 20.25
N THR A 476 -7.82 9.54 20.77
CA THR A 476 -7.99 9.34 22.22
C THR A 476 -8.26 7.88 22.54
N LEU A 477 -7.55 7.33 23.52
CA LEU A 477 -7.71 5.97 24.00
C LEU A 477 -8.20 5.96 25.44
N LYS A 478 -9.24 5.17 25.72
CA LYS A 478 -9.74 4.95 27.09
C LYS A 478 -9.73 3.47 27.41
N TYR A 479 -9.09 3.11 28.51
CA TYR A 479 -9.07 1.76 29.05
C TYR A 479 -8.97 1.81 30.57
N GLN A 480 -9.31 0.71 31.24
CA GLN A 480 -9.19 0.62 32.69
C GLN A 480 -7.73 0.33 33.07
N VAL A 481 -7.21 1.08 34.05
CA VAL A 481 -5.92 0.78 34.69
C VAL A 481 -6.08 -0.42 35.64
N SER A 482 -5.03 -1.24 35.77
CA SER A 482 -5.02 -2.42 36.65
C SER A 482 -5.49 -2.12 38.08
N ASP A 483 -6.07 -3.14 38.73
CA ASP A 483 -6.55 -3.03 40.13
C ASP A 483 -5.42 -2.55 41.04
N PRO A 484 -5.60 -1.48 41.85
CA PRO A 484 -4.60 -1.04 42.83
C PRO A 484 -4.13 -2.14 43.80
N LYS A 485 -4.89 -3.22 43.98
CA LYS A 485 -4.53 -4.39 44.79
C LYS A 485 -3.65 -5.41 44.06
N GLN A 486 -3.49 -5.29 42.75
CA GLN A 486 -2.63 -6.16 41.95
C GLN A 486 -1.16 -5.88 42.30
N LEU A 487 -0.35 -6.95 42.35
CA LEU A 487 1.08 -6.82 42.60
C LEU A 487 1.75 -6.06 41.44
N PRO A 488 2.69 -5.12 41.71
CA PRO A 488 3.36 -4.36 40.66
C PRO A 488 4.11 -5.23 39.64
N GLN A 489 4.61 -6.40 40.07
CA GLN A 489 5.28 -7.35 39.19
C GLN A 489 4.34 -8.23 38.34
N ASP A 490 3.02 -8.20 38.58
CA ASP A 490 2.05 -8.97 37.80
C ASP A 490 1.70 -8.22 36.51
N PRO A 491 2.12 -8.71 35.33
CA PRO A 491 2.05 -7.95 34.09
C PRO A 491 0.69 -8.02 33.39
N VAL A 492 -0.25 -8.85 33.83
CA VAL A 492 -1.55 -8.98 33.15
C VAL A 492 -2.38 -7.70 33.36
N GLY A 493 -3.04 -7.22 32.30
CA GLY A 493 -3.75 -5.94 32.29
C GLY A 493 -2.85 -4.72 32.03
N HIS A 494 -1.52 -4.88 32.06
CA HIS A 494 -0.59 -3.82 31.73
C HIS A 494 -0.36 -3.73 30.20
N PRO A 495 -0.14 -2.53 29.66
CA PRO A 495 0.13 -2.30 28.24
C PRO A 495 1.58 -2.70 27.87
N ILE A 496 1.92 -3.98 28.03
CA ILE A 496 3.25 -4.49 27.73
C ILE A 496 3.50 -4.41 26.22
N MET A 497 4.63 -3.81 25.82
CA MET A 497 5.08 -3.76 24.43
C MET A 497 5.18 -5.17 23.84
N HIS A 498 4.86 -5.31 22.55
CA HIS A 498 5.10 -6.56 21.83
C HIS A 498 6.56 -7.00 22.02
N LEU A 499 6.81 -8.26 22.41
CA LEU A 499 8.17 -8.74 22.74
C LEU A 499 9.18 -8.52 21.61
N SER A 500 8.76 -8.75 20.37
CA SER A 500 9.58 -8.51 19.17
C SER A 500 9.54 -7.06 18.68
N GLY A 501 8.85 -6.13 19.35
CA GLY A 501 8.61 -4.77 18.86
C GLY A 501 9.88 -4.00 18.51
N ILE A 502 10.90 -4.07 19.37
CA ILE A 502 12.21 -3.47 19.09
C ILE A 502 12.91 -4.20 17.94
N LYS A 503 12.83 -5.53 17.89
CA LYS A 503 13.42 -6.32 16.79
C LYS A 503 12.79 -6.00 15.43
N HIS A 504 11.48 -5.73 15.40
CA HIS A 504 10.78 -5.22 14.22
C HIS A 504 11.36 -3.86 13.79
N ALA A 505 11.61 -2.98 14.76
CA ALA A 505 12.10 -1.64 14.50
C ALA A 505 13.58 -1.60 14.10
N THR A 506 14.38 -2.59 14.49
CA THR A 506 15.81 -2.68 14.16
C THR A 506 16.12 -3.59 12.96
N GLY A 507 15.14 -4.32 12.43
CA GLY A 507 15.36 -5.33 11.38
C GLY A 507 15.96 -6.65 11.89
N GLU A 508 15.96 -6.88 13.21
CA GLU A 508 16.51 -8.09 13.83
C GLU A 508 15.49 -9.22 14.00
N ALA A 509 14.22 -8.97 13.64
CA ALA A 509 13.18 -10.00 13.60
C ALA A 509 13.35 -10.82 12.31
N ILE A 510 13.67 -12.10 12.46
CA ILE A 510 13.89 -13.02 11.33
C ILE A 510 12.55 -13.61 10.88
N TYR A 511 12.10 -13.22 9.68
CA TYR A 511 11.00 -13.87 8.97
C TYR A 511 11.50 -15.06 8.13
N CYS A 512 10.58 -15.72 7.42
CA CYS A 512 10.89 -16.95 6.66
C CYS A 512 11.98 -16.75 5.60
N ASP A 513 11.90 -15.66 4.82
CA ASP A 513 12.85 -15.37 3.73
C ASP A 513 14.15 -14.71 4.22
N ASP A 514 14.16 -14.27 5.48
CA ASP A 514 15.34 -13.66 6.13
C ASP A 514 16.31 -14.72 6.64
N MET A 515 15.90 -15.99 6.66
CA MET A 515 16.75 -17.09 7.04
C MET A 515 17.97 -17.12 6.10
N PRO A 516 19.19 -17.30 6.63
CA PRO A 516 20.37 -17.37 5.78
C PRO A 516 20.23 -18.50 4.76
N ALA A 517 20.63 -18.22 3.52
CA ALA A 517 20.70 -19.22 2.47
C ALA A 517 21.49 -20.45 2.93
N VAL A 518 20.90 -21.63 2.74
CA VAL A 518 21.54 -22.91 3.04
C VAL A 518 22.35 -23.36 1.84
N ASP A 519 23.51 -23.99 2.08
CA ASP A 519 24.36 -24.48 0.99
C ASP A 519 23.57 -25.39 0.05
N ARG A 520 23.59 -25.03 -1.25
CA ARG A 520 22.88 -25.71 -2.34
C ARG A 520 21.35 -25.72 -2.22
N GLU A 521 20.77 -24.76 -1.51
CA GLU A 521 19.33 -24.51 -1.62
C GLU A 521 18.95 -24.17 -3.07
N LEU A 522 17.74 -24.57 -3.48
CA LEU A 522 17.19 -24.31 -4.81
C LEU A 522 15.96 -23.43 -4.69
N PHE A 523 15.63 -22.73 -5.78
CA PHE A 523 14.46 -21.87 -5.86
C PHE A 523 13.38 -22.54 -6.71
N LEU A 524 12.15 -22.55 -6.19
CA LEU A 524 10.98 -23.06 -6.88
C LEU A 524 10.06 -21.90 -7.27
N THR A 525 9.58 -21.90 -8.51
CA THR A 525 8.52 -20.99 -8.95
C THR A 525 7.46 -21.74 -9.75
N PHE A 526 6.23 -21.26 -9.72
CA PHE A 526 5.12 -21.92 -10.40
C PHE A 526 4.80 -21.28 -11.75
N VAL A 527 4.47 -22.11 -12.73
CA VAL A 527 3.70 -21.70 -13.90
C VAL A 527 2.24 -21.98 -13.61
N THR A 528 1.41 -20.96 -13.75
CA THR A 528 -0.01 -21.03 -13.39
C THR A 528 -0.91 -20.89 -14.63
N SER A 529 -2.14 -21.36 -14.50
CA SER A 529 -3.14 -21.26 -15.56
C SER A 529 -3.38 -19.81 -15.96
N SER A 530 -3.39 -19.57 -17.27
CA SER A 530 -3.78 -18.30 -17.87
C SER A 530 -5.26 -18.24 -18.26
N ARG A 531 -6.01 -19.35 -18.07
CA ARG A 531 -7.41 -19.50 -18.47
C ARG A 531 -8.29 -19.82 -17.26
N ALA A 532 -9.51 -19.27 -17.23
CA ALA A 532 -10.44 -19.50 -16.13
C ALA A 532 -11.10 -20.87 -16.17
N HIS A 533 -11.36 -21.43 -17.37
CA HIS A 533 -11.90 -22.77 -17.52
C HIS A 533 -11.48 -23.33 -18.88
N ALA A 534 -10.58 -24.31 -18.90
CA ALA A 534 -10.03 -24.82 -20.15
C ALA A 534 -9.45 -26.23 -20.00
N LYS A 535 -9.45 -26.97 -21.10
CA LYS A 535 -8.68 -28.21 -21.23
C LYS A 535 -7.23 -27.89 -21.57
N THR A 536 -6.28 -28.46 -20.85
CA THR A 536 -4.85 -28.45 -21.19
C THR A 536 -4.61 -29.45 -22.33
N VAL A 537 -4.23 -28.95 -23.50
CA VAL A 537 -3.99 -29.76 -24.71
C VAL A 537 -2.57 -30.31 -24.71
N SER A 538 -1.59 -29.49 -24.35
CA SER A 538 -0.18 -29.87 -24.32
C SER A 538 0.62 -28.90 -23.44
N VAL A 539 1.69 -29.42 -22.82
CA VAL A 539 2.68 -28.66 -22.06
C VAL A 539 4.06 -28.96 -22.64
N ASP A 540 4.73 -27.96 -23.20
CA ASP A 540 6.09 -28.06 -23.73
C ASP A 540 7.08 -27.41 -22.76
N LEU A 541 7.98 -28.24 -22.24
CA LEU A 541 9.01 -27.88 -21.26
C LEU A 541 10.41 -27.77 -21.87
N SER A 542 10.58 -28.11 -23.15
CA SER A 542 11.89 -28.33 -23.78
C SER A 542 12.81 -27.11 -23.72
N GLU A 543 12.28 -25.93 -24.06
CA GLU A 543 13.03 -24.66 -24.01
C GLU A 543 13.42 -24.33 -22.56
N ALA A 544 12.49 -24.46 -21.61
CA ALA A 544 12.72 -24.15 -20.21
C ALA A 544 13.78 -25.06 -19.57
N LEU A 545 13.72 -26.37 -19.82
CA LEU A 545 14.71 -27.36 -19.35
C LEU A 545 16.12 -27.11 -19.89
N SER A 546 16.25 -26.48 -21.06
CA SER A 546 17.54 -26.17 -21.67
C SER A 546 18.22 -24.91 -21.10
N LEU A 547 17.54 -24.13 -20.26
CA LEU A 547 18.09 -22.88 -19.76
C LEU A 547 19.13 -23.07 -18.64
N PRO A 548 20.14 -22.19 -18.55
CA PRO A 548 21.17 -22.27 -17.53
C PRO A 548 20.62 -22.23 -16.10
N GLY A 549 21.08 -23.16 -15.26
CA GLY A 549 20.73 -23.26 -13.84
C GLY A 549 19.37 -23.89 -13.56
N VAL A 550 18.62 -24.33 -14.57
CA VAL A 550 17.40 -25.13 -14.35
C VAL A 550 17.79 -26.53 -13.93
N VAL A 551 17.26 -26.98 -12.80
CA VAL A 551 17.52 -28.31 -12.24
C VAL A 551 16.43 -29.29 -12.64
N ASP A 552 15.16 -28.89 -12.51
CA ASP A 552 14.01 -29.74 -12.85
C ASP A 552 12.74 -28.92 -13.10
N ILE A 553 11.75 -29.53 -13.75
CA ILE A 553 10.39 -28.98 -13.91
C ILE A 553 9.36 -30.06 -13.62
N LEU A 554 8.64 -29.91 -12.50
CA LEU A 554 7.63 -30.85 -12.04
C LEU A 554 6.26 -30.55 -12.64
N THR A 555 5.64 -31.58 -13.20
CA THR A 555 4.22 -31.63 -13.61
C THR A 555 3.47 -32.66 -12.75
N GLU A 556 2.16 -32.78 -12.95
CA GLU A 556 1.35 -33.78 -12.23
C GLU A 556 1.90 -35.21 -12.36
N GLU A 557 2.40 -35.59 -13.54
CA GLU A 557 2.90 -36.95 -13.81
C GLU A 557 4.05 -37.35 -12.87
N HIS A 558 4.83 -36.36 -12.40
CA HIS A 558 5.96 -36.53 -11.48
C HIS A 558 5.53 -36.76 -10.03
N LEU A 559 4.26 -36.47 -9.68
CA LEU A 559 3.73 -36.59 -8.32
C LEU A 559 3.12 -37.98 -8.03
N HIS A 560 3.16 -38.94 -8.97
CA HIS A 560 2.91 -40.38 -8.77
C HIS A 560 1.88 -40.77 -7.68
N GLY A 561 0.68 -40.18 -7.71
CA GLY A 561 -0.43 -40.52 -6.79
C GLY A 561 -0.51 -39.69 -5.50
N ILE A 562 0.45 -38.81 -5.22
CA ILE A 562 0.39 -37.83 -4.11
C ILE A 562 -0.07 -36.43 -4.56
N ASN A 563 -0.54 -36.28 -5.80
CA ASN A 563 -1.09 -35.02 -6.34
C ASN A 563 -2.47 -34.64 -5.76
N SER A 564 -2.83 -35.12 -4.57
CA SER A 564 -4.07 -34.69 -3.93
C SER A 564 -3.96 -34.68 -2.41
N PHE A 565 -4.53 -33.66 -1.80
CA PHE A 565 -4.64 -33.54 -0.34
C PHE A 565 -6.09 -33.24 0.03
N ARG A 566 -6.56 -33.79 1.16
CA ARG A 566 -7.93 -33.59 1.65
C ARG A 566 -7.88 -32.73 2.91
N LEU A 567 -8.29 -31.48 2.81
CA LEU A 567 -8.35 -30.59 3.97
C LEU A 567 -9.56 -30.90 4.86
N LEU A 568 -10.75 -31.17 4.30
CA LEU A 568 -11.96 -31.55 5.06
C LEU A 568 -13.03 -32.29 4.25
N THR A 569 -13.19 -31.99 2.96
CA THR A 569 -14.29 -32.49 2.12
C THR A 569 -13.78 -33.35 0.96
N LYS A 570 -13.73 -32.79 -0.26
CA LYS A 570 -13.22 -33.46 -1.46
C LYS A 570 -11.70 -33.32 -1.54
N PRO A 571 -11.00 -34.29 -2.15
CA PRO A 571 -9.58 -34.14 -2.44
C PRO A 571 -9.37 -33.00 -3.43
N GLU A 572 -8.50 -32.07 -3.09
CA GLU A 572 -8.03 -31.00 -3.98
C GLU A 572 -6.68 -31.42 -4.56
N LYS A 573 -6.46 -31.11 -5.85
CA LYS A 573 -5.20 -31.44 -6.52
C LYS A 573 -4.16 -30.35 -6.28
N LEU A 574 -2.88 -30.72 -6.22
CA LEU A 574 -1.78 -29.76 -6.06
C LEU A 574 -1.43 -29.08 -7.38
N LEU A 575 -1.18 -29.88 -8.42
CA LEU A 575 -0.97 -29.45 -9.80
C LEU A 575 -2.16 -29.89 -10.67
N SER A 576 -2.59 -29.03 -11.59
CA SER A 576 -3.67 -29.31 -12.54
C SER A 576 -3.32 -30.52 -13.41
N THR A 577 -4.32 -31.33 -13.76
CA THR A 577 -4.16 -32.43 -14.71
C THR A 577 -4.42 -31.97 -16.15
N ASP A 578 -5.50 -32.47 -16.73
CA ASP A 578 -5.99 -32.25 -18.08
C ASP A 578 -6.91 -31.03 -18.20
N GLU A 579 -7.38 -30.47 -17.10
CA GLU A 579 -8.30 -29.35 -17.05
C GLU A 579 -7.89 -28.35 -15.96
N VAL A 580 -8.15 -27.08 -16.22
CA VAL A 580 -7.98 -25.97 -15.28
C VAL A 580 -9.33 -25.31 -15.02
N PHE A 581 -9.59 -24.95 -13.77
CA PHE A 581 -10.87 -24.44 -13.26
C PHE A 581 -10.79 -22.99 -12.76
N CYS A 582 -9.59 -22.39 -12.72
CA CYS A 582 -9.42 -20.96 -12.52
C CYS A 582 -8.08 -20.44 -13.07
N VAL A 583 -8.02 -19.12 -13.29
CA VAL A 583 -6.75 -18.43 -13.55
C VAL A 583 -5.93 -18.46 -12.26
N GLY A 584 -4.64 -18.81 -12.36
CA GLY A 584 -3.76 -18.92 -11.19
C GLY A 584 -3.65 -20.34 -10.61
N GLU A 585 -4.44 -21.30 -11.09
CA GLU A 585 -4.27 -22.72 -10.73
C GLU A 585 -2.86 -23.20 -11.10
N LEU A 586 -2.22 -23.98 -10.22
CA LEU A 586 -0.83 -24.41 -10.41
C LEU A 586 -0.77 -25.49 -11.50
N VAL A 587 0.08 -25.31 -12.52
CA VAL A 587 0.21 -26.27 -13.64
C VAL A 587 1.52 -27.03 -13.57
N CYS A 588 2.63 -26.32 -13.40
CA CYS A 588 3.94 -26.93 -13.17
C CYS A 588 4.80 -26.08 -12.23
N ALA A 589 5.84 -26.69 -11.67
CA ALA A 589 6.79 -26.05 -10.77
C ALA A 589 8.21 -26.16 -11.36
N VAL A 590 8.85 -25.01 -11.59
CA VAL A 590 10.21 -24.91 -12.13
C VAL A 590 11.18 -24.73 -10.97
N ILE A 591 12.23 -25.56 -10.94
CA ILE A 591 13.26 -25.57 -9.90
C ILE A 591 14.59 -25.18 -10.53
N ALA A 592 15.29 -24.20 -9.96
CA ALA A 592 16.57 -23.71 -10.46
C ALA A 592 17.52 -23.27 -9.33
N ASP A 593 18.79 -23.06 -9.69
CA ASP A 593 19.86 -22.61 -8.78
C ASP A 593 19.63 -21.20 -8.21
N SER A 594 18.82 -20.38 -8.88
CA SER A 594 18.45 -19.04 -8.41
C SER A 594 17.01 -18.68 -8.76
N GLU A 595 16.41 -17.80 -7.96
CA GLU A 595 15.05 -17.30 -8.20
C GLU A 595 14.90 -16.67 -9.60
N VAL A 596 15.94 -15.95 -10.05
CA VAL A 596 15.97 -15.28 -11.36
C VAL A 596 15.95 -16.29 -12.50
N GLN A 597 16.72 -17.38 -12.40
CA GLN A 597 16.72 -18.45 -13.40
C GLN A 597 15.38 -19.20 -13.40
N ALA A 598 14.84 -19.53 -12.22
CA ALA A 598 13.55 -20.20 -12.10
C ALA A 598 12.43 -19.40 -12.80
N LYS A 599 12.32 -18.10 -12.51
CA LYS A 599 11.31 -17.21 -13.14
C LYS A 599 11.47 -17.09 -14.65
N ARG A 600 12.72 -17.01 -15.14
CA ARG A 600 13.01 -16.94 -16.58
C ARG A 600 12.62 -18.23 -17.30
N ALA A 601 12.91 -19.38 -16.71
CA ALA A 601 12.54 -20.68 -17.24
C ALA A 601 11.02 -20.91 -17.21
N ALA A 602 10.34 -20.52 -16.13
CA ALA A 602 8.89 -20.54 -16.05
C ALA A 602 8.21 -19.74 -17.17
N GLN A 603 8.78 -18.59 -17.57
CA GLN A 603 8.28 -17.80 -18.70
C GLN A 603 8.48 -18.46 -20.08
N ARG A 604 9.30 -19.52 -20.19
CA ARG A 604 9.54 -20.28 -21.42
C ARG A 604 8.74 -21.58 -21.51
N VAL A 605 8.02 -21.95 -20.46
CA VAL A 605 7.07 -23.07 -20.51
C VAL A 605 5.89 -22.68 -21.41
N LYS A 606 5.60 -23.51 -22.42
CA LYS A 606 4.52 -23.26 -23.37
C LYS A 606 3.35 -24.20 -23.09
N ILE A 607 2.21 -23.64 -22.71
CA ILE A 607 0.98 -24.40 -22.44
C ILE A 607 -0.08 -24.02 -23.47
N VAL A 608 -0.65 -25.02 -24.12
CA VAL A 608 -1.75 -24.85 -25.08
C VAL A 608 -3.06 -25.25 -24.41
N TYR A 609 -4.02 -24.33 -24.43
CA TYR A 609 -5.34 -24.52 -23.85
C TYR A 609 -6.43 -24.55 -24.92
N ARG A 610 -7.52 -25.26 -24.63
CA ARG A 610 -8.80 -25.16 -25.33
C ARG A 610 -9.89 -24.77 -24.33
N ASP A 611 -10.43 -23.56 -24.46
CA ASP A 611 -11.46 -23.05 -23.53
C ASP A 611 -12.68 -23.97 -23.49
N LEU A 612 -13.28 -24.09 -22.30
CA LEU A 612 -14.44 -24.92 -22.04
C LEU A 612 -15.64 -24.07 -21.62
N GLU A 613 -16.83 -24.48 -22.10
CA GLU A 613 -18.11 -23.95 -21.64
C GLU A 613 -18.77 -24.96 -20.69
N PRO A 614 -19.50 -24.49 -19.65
CA PRO A 614 -19.80 -23.10 -19.34
C PRO A 614 -18.65 -22.37 -18.63
N LEU A 615 -18.38 -21.11 -19.00
CA LEU A 615 -17.63 -20.20 -18.13
C LEU A 615 -18.58 -19.60 -17.08
N ILE A 616 -18.32 -19.88 -15.80
CA ILE A 616 -19.13 -19.38 -14.67
C ILE A 616 -18.26 -18.44 -13.85
N LEU A 617 -18.61 -17.14 -13.85
CA LEU A 617 -17.89 -16.12 -13.09
C LEU A 617 -18.74 -15.57 -11.94
N THR A 618 -19.98 -15.14 -12.21
CA THR A 618 -20.82 -14.49 -11.19
C THR A 618 -21.76 -15.45 -10.46
N ILE A 619 -22.20 -15.04 -9.27
CA ILE A 619 -23.15 -15.79 -8.43
C ILE A 619 -24.52 -15.96 -9.15
N GLU A 620 -24.97 -14.98 -9.93
CA GLU A 620 -26.21 -15.07 -10.68
C GLU A 620 -26.13 -16.14 -11.78
N VAL A 621 -25.00 -16.19 -12.51
CA VAL A 621 -24.78 -17.22 -13.55
C VAL A 621 -24.74 -18.60 -12.91
N MET A 622 -24.05 -18.75 -11.77
CA MET A 622 -24.06 -20.00 -10.99
C MET A 622 -25.48 -20.42 -10.62
N SER A 623 -26.30 -19.50 -10.10
CA SER A 623 -27.67 -19.76 -9.67
C SER A 623 -28.62 -20.12 -10.82
N SER A 624 -28.37 -19.62 -12.03
CA SER A 624 -29.20 -19.87 -13.22
C SER A 624 -28.93 -21.22 -13.90
N LYS A 625 -27.68 -21.71 -13.87
CA LYS A 625 -27.27 -22.99 -14.49
C LYS A 625 -27.55 -24.20 -13.60
N VAL A 626 -27.85 -23.96 -12.33
CA VAL A 626 -28.28 -24.95 -11.37
C VAL A 626 -29.81 -24.84 -11.25
N GLY A 627 -30.57 -25.70 -11.97
CA GLY A 627 -32.05 -25.64 -12.02
C GLY A 627 -32.72 -25.70 -10.63
N PRO A 628 -34.00 -25.31 -10.49
CA PRO A 628 -34.67 -25.14 -9.18
C PRO A 628 -34.72 -26.40 -8.30
N GLU A 629 -34.66 -27.60 -8.87
CA GLU A 629 -34.54 -28.86 -8.08
C GLU A 629 -33.11 -29.15 -7.59
N LYS A 630 -32.12 -28.45 -8.17
CA LYS A 630 -30.73 -28.37 -7.67
C LYS A 630 -30.41 -27.00 -7.09
N GLN A 631 -31.38 -26.09 -6.93
CA GLN A 631 -31.29 -25.02 -5.93
C GLN A 631 -31.33 -25.70 -4.56
N ILE A 632 -30.21 -26.33 -4.25
CA ILE A 632 -29.69 -26.44 -2.91
C ILE A 632 -29.69 -24.98 -2.46
N SER A 633 -30.75 -24.60 -1.73
CA SER A 633 -30.59 -23.74 -0.56
C SER A 633 -29.18 -23.99 -0.06
N VAL A 634 -28.33 -22.99 0.16
CA VAL A 634 -27.02 -23.23 0.79
C VAL A 634 -27.21 -23.73 2.25
N LYS A 635 -28.05 -24.73 2.50
CA LYS A 635 -27.56 -26.01 2.99
C LYS A 635 -26.31 -26.36 2.18
N GLN A 636 -25.17 -25.86 2.66
CA GLN A 636 -23.98 -26.71 2.67
C GLN A 636 -24.48 -28.15 2.76
N GLU A 637 -24.07 -29.03 1.83
CA GLU A 637 -23.94 -30.44 2.20
C GLU A 637 -22.90 -30.47 3.32
N ARG A 638 -23.36 -30.13 4.52
CA ARG A 638 -22.74 -30.51 5.77
C ARG A 638 -22.76 -32.02 5.72
N PRO A 639 -21.64 -32.69 5.98
CA PRO A 639 -21.57 -34.13 5.91
C PRO A 639 -22.70 -34.73 6.76
N SER A 640 -23.71 -35.27 6.09
CA SER A 640 -24.69 -36.16 6.68
C SER A 640 -23.88 -37.33 7.26
N ASN A 641 -23.93 -37.47 8.58
CA ASN A 641 -23.33 -38.56 9.33
C ASN A 641 -21.80 -38.73 9.31
N SER A 642 -21.03 -37.63 9.45
CA SER A 642 -19.64 -37.77 9.88
C SER A 642 -19.55 -38.01 11.40
N LYS A 643 -19.71 -39.28 11.82
CA LYS A 643 -19.41 -39.77 13.18
C LYS A 643 -17.94 -39.57 13.62
N TRP A 644 -17.10 -38.97 12.79
CA TRP A 644 -15.63 -38.97 12.92
C TRP A 644 -14.94 -37.61 12.80
N LEU A 645 -15.66 -36.48 12.74
CA LEU A 645 -15.03 -35.19 13.00
C LEU A 645 -14.80 -35.07 14.51
N PRO A 646 -13.59 -34.74 15.00
CA PRO A 646 -13.36 -34.55 16.43
C PRO A 646 -14.33 -33.47 16.92
N LYS A 647 -15.15 -33.85 17.90
CA LYS A 647 -16.21 -33.02 18.49
C LYS A 647 -15.67 -31.76 19.20
N ASN A 648 -14.36 -31.55 19.24
CA ASN A 648 -13.75 -30.42 19.94
C ASN A 648 -12.52 -29.89 19.19
N ARG A 649 -12.66 -28.79 18.45
CA ARG A 649 -11.55 -28.06 17.78
C ARG A 649 -10.90 -27.00 18.69
N GLY A 650 -11.32 -26.92 19.95
CA GLY A 650 -10.87 -25.90 20.90
C GLY A 650 -9.74 -26.33 21.83
N PHE A 651 -9.12 -27.50 21.65
CA PHE A 651 -8.04 -27.92 22.55
C PHE A 651 -6.73 -27.18 22.24
N ALA A 652 -5.91 -26.99 23.27
CA ALA A 652 -4.58 -26.38 23.15
C ALA A 652 -3.60 -27.06 24.11
N ALA A 653 -2.32 -26.99 23.78
CA ALA A 653 -1.24 -27.59 24.55
C ALA A 653 -0.05 -26.63 24.66
N ALA A 654 0.72 -26.80 25.74
CA ALA A 654 1.93 -26.05 26.01
C ALA A 654 2.99 -26.96 26.67
N LEU A 655 4.25 -26.54 26.59
CA LEU A 655 5.38 -27.17 27.26
C LEU A 655 6.21 -26.07 27.93
N VAL A 656 6.54 -26.28 29.21
CA VAL A 656 7.29 -25.33 30.04
C VAL A 656 8.46 -26.05 30.69
N HIS A 657 9.64 -25.45 30.56
CA HIS A 657 10.88 -25.89 31.21
C HIS A 657 11.40 -24.81 32.15
N ILE A 658 11.81 -25.19 33.35
CA ILE A 658 12.57 -24.35 34.28
C ILE A 658 14.00 -24.89 34.31
N TYR A 659 14.98 -24.06 33.96
CA TYR A 659 16.39 -24.43 34.02
C TYR A 659 16.98 -24.15 35.41
N LEU A 660 18.13 -24.74 35.70
CA LEU A 660 18.79 -24.65 37.01
C LEU A 660 19.25 -23.22 37.36
N ASP A 661 19.41 -22.34 36.38
CA ASP A 661 19.69 -20.93 36.59
C ASP A 661 18.44 -20.11 36.97
N GLY A 662 17.26 -20.75 37.01
CA GLY A 662 15.97 -20.13 37.29
C GLY A 662 15.30 -19.48 36.08
N SER A 663 15.88 -19.61 34.88
CA SER A 663 15.25 -19.16 33.64
C SER A 663 14.17 -20.14 33.17
N VAL A 664 13.19 -19.64 32.43
CA VAL A 664 12.05 -20.42 31.95
C VAL A 664 11.94 -20.35 30.44
N LEU A 665 11.77 -21.50 29.80
CA LEU A 665 11.43 -21.61 28.38
C LEU A 665 9.99 -22.11 28.23
N VAL A 666 9.17 -21.33 27.53
CA VAL A 666 7.78 -21.64 27.23
C VAL A 666 7.61 -21.88 25.73
N THR A 667 6.81 -22.88 25.35
CA THR A 667 6.34 -23.09 23.98
C THR A 667 4.88 -23.57 23.99
N HIS A 668 4.13 -23.28 22.94
CA HIS A 668 2.71 -23.63 22.80
C HIS A 668 2.32 -23.78 21.32
N GLY A 669 1.12 -24.28 21.03
CA GLY A 669 0.64 -24.51 19.66
C GLY A 669 0.25 -23.25 18.86
N GLY A 670 0.00 -22.12 19.54
CA GLY A 670 -0.30 -20.84 18.88
C GLY A 670 0.85 -20.26 18.05
N ILE A 671 0.53 -19.52 16.97
CA ILE A 671 1.48 -18.88 16.05
C ILE A 671 1.41 -17.36 16.19
N GLU A 672 2.57 -16.70 16.29
CA GLU A 672 2.68 -15.24 16.25
C GLU A 672 2.57 -14.71 14.82
N MET A 673 1.58 -13.86 14.59
CA MET A 673 1.28 -13.22 13.31
C MET A 673 1.18 -11.69 13.46
N GLY A 674 1.55 -11.17 14.63
CA GLY A 674 1.48 -9.75 15.01
C GLY A 674 0.43 -9.43 16.06
N GLN A 675 -0.47 -10.37 16.37
CA GLN A 675 -1.49 -10.21 17.41
C GLN A 675 -0.92 -10.26 18.84
N GLY A 676 0.37 -10.57 18.99
CA GLY A 676 1.10 -10.57 20.25
C GLY A 676 0.72 -11.74 21.16
N VAL A 677 0.42 -12.90 20.57
CA VAL A 677 0.10 -14.10 21.35
C VAL A 677 1.29 -14.51 22.22
N HIS A 678 2.52 -14.48 21.71
CA HIS A 678 3.70 -14.83 22.50
C HIS A 678 3.87 -13.87 23.69
N THR A 679 3.63 -12.57 23.47
CA THR A 679 3.66 -11.55 24.53
C THR A 679 2.66 -11.88 25.64
N LYS A 680 1.42 -12.20 25.28
CA LYS A 680 0.38 -12.59 26.24
C LYS A 680 0.74 -13.86 27.00
N MET A 681 1.38 -14.84 26.36
CA MET A 681 1.77 -16.11 27.03
C MET A 681 2.88 -15.91 28.06
N ILE A 682 3.83 -15.01 27.79
CA ILE A 682 4.85 -14.62 28.78
C ILE A 682 4.19 -13.87 29.96
N GLN A 683 3.18 -13.02 29.72
CA GLN A 683 2.41 -12.39 30.80
C GLN A 683 1.69 -13.43 31.67
N VAL A 684 1.08 -14.45 31.06
CA VAL A 684 0.43 -15.57 31.78
C VAL A 684 1.45 -16.34 32.62
N ALA A 685 2.57 -16.75 32.04
CA ALA A 685 3.60 -17.49 32.76
C ALA A 685 4.22 -16.68 33.90
N SER A 686 4.45 -15.38 33.70
CA SER A 686 4.95 -14.46 34.71
C SER A 686 4.02 -14.34 35.91
N ARG A 687 2.71 -14.22 35.68
CA ARG A 687 1.69 -14.21 36.75
C ARG A 687 1.66 -15.53 37.51
N GLU A 688 1.56 -16.67 36.82
CA GLU A 688 1.38 -17.97 37.48
C GLU A 688 2.65 -18.44 38.20
N LEU A 689 3.83 -18.17 37.66
CA LEU A 689 5.12 -18.46 38.30
C LEU A 689 5.64 -17.32 39.18
N ARG A 690 4.94 -16.19 39.30
CA ARG A 690 5.33 -15.05 40.16
C ARG A 690 6.78 -14.59 39.94
N MET A 691 7.18 -14.46 38.68
CA MET A 691 8.53 -14.07 38.27
C MET A 691 8.49 -12.96 37.20
N PRO A 692 9.53 -12.14 37.06
CA PRO A 692 9.54 -11.08 36.05
C PRO A 692 9.55 -11.66 34.63
N LEU A 693 8.98 -10.90 33.68
CA LEU A 693 8.96 -11.25 32.25
C LEU A 693 10.37 -11.56 31.70
N SER A 694 11.40 -10.88 32.20
CA SER A 694 12.79 -11.04 31.78
C SER A 694 13.38 -12.44 32.02
N ASN A 695 12.79 -13.21 32.94
CA ASN A 695 13.24 -14.58 33.24
C ASN A 695 12.58 -15.63 32.34
N ILE A 696 11.59 -15.23 31.54
CA ILE A 696 10.80 -16.14 30.70
C ILE A 696 11.12 -15.83 29.24
N HIS A 697 11.45 -16.87 28.49
CA HIS A 697 11.75 -16.79 27.07
C HIS A 697 10.85 -17.72 26.25
N LEU A 698 10.64 -17.37 24.99
CA LEU A 698 9.93 -18.18 23.99
C LEU A 698 10.64 -18.01 22.65
N ARG A 699 10.96 -19.14 21.99
CA ARG A 699 11.68 -19.15 20.71
C ARG A 699 10.76 -19.12 19.49
N GLY A 700 9.73 -19.96 19.47
CA GLY A 700 8.81 -20.14 18.36
C GLY A 700 7.92 -21.35 18.59
N THR A 701 7.25 -21.80 17.52
CA THR A 701 6.30 -22.92 17.55
C THR A 701 6.82 -24.05 16.66
N SER A 702 6.82 -25.28 17.18
CA SER A 702 7.27 -26.47 16.45
C SER A 702 6.37 -27.66 16.76
N THR A 703 6.11 -28.47 15.73
CA THR A 703 5.40 -29.76 15.89
C THR A 703 6.22 -30.78 16.68
N GLU A 704 7.53 -30.60 16.80
CA GLU A 704 8.42 -31.42 17.63
C GLU A 704 8.19 -31.19 19.13
N THR A 705 7.86 -29.96 19.53
CA THR A 705 7.66 -29.61 20.95
C THR A 705 6.20 -29.69 21.37
N VAL A 706 5.27 -29.26 20.51
CA VAL A 706 3.83 -29.27 20.77
C VAL A 706 3.11 -29.93 19.60
N PRO A 707 2.85 -31.25 19.68
CA PRO A 707 2.24 -31.99 18.58
C PRO A 707 0.73 -31.70 18.46
N ASN A 708 0.19 -31.95 17.27
CA ASN A 708 -1.26 -31.92 16.99
C ASN A 708 -1.94 -30.59 17.33
N ALA A 709 -1.22 -29.47 17.33
CA ALA A 709 -1.80 -28.15 17.58
C ALA A 709 -2.91 -27.82 16.57
N ASN A 710 -3.97 -27.15 17.02
CA ASN A 710 -5.00 -26.60 16.15
C ASN A 710 -4.50 -25.37 15.38
N ILE A 711 -5.23 -25.00 14.34
CA ILE A 711 -4.98 -23.76 13.58
C ILE A 711 -5.02 -22.53 14.50
N SER A 712 -4.11 -21.60 14.29
CA SER A 712 -4.13 -20.30 14.95
C SER A 712 -5.11 -19.35 14.25
N GLY A 713 -6.39 -19.36 14.66
CA GLY A 713 -7.44 -18.48 14.13
C GLY A 713 -8.68 -18.43 15.03
N GLY A 714 -9.75 -17.79 14.54
CA GLY A 714 -11.06 -17.74 15.22
C GLY A 714 -11.07 -16.94 16.51
N SER A 715 -10.18 -15.95 16.64
CA SER A 715 -10.03 -15.06 17.81
C SER A 715 -9.73 -15.73 19.16
N VAL A 716 -9.57 -17.04 19.25
CA VAL A 716 -9.40 -17.77 20.54
C VAL A 716 -7.96 -18.20 20.84
N VAL A 717 -6.99 -17.91 19.94
CA VAL A 717 -5.63 -18.44 20.02
C VAL A 717 -4.95 -18.16 21.37
N ALA A 718 -4.96 -16.91 21.84
CA ALA A 718 -4.34 -16.53 23.11
C ALA A 718 -5.11 -17.08 24.32
N ASP A 719 -6.43 -17.18 24.23
CA ASP A 719 -7.27 -17.67 25.31
C ASP A 719 -7.00 -19.17 25.57
N LEU A 720 -7.09 -20.00 24.51
CA LEU A 720 -6.87 -21.44 24.61
C LEU A 720 -5.43 -21.79 24.99
N ASN A 721 -4.43 -21.19 24.31
CA ASN A 721 -3.03 -21.46 24.62
C ASN A 721 -2.63 -20.92 25.99
N GLY A 722 -3.24 -19.81 26.45
CA GLY A 722 -2.96 -19.27 27.77
C GLY A 722 -3.51 -20.14 28.88
N LEU A 723 -4.65 -20.81 28.69
CA LEU A 723 -5.12 -21.84 29.62
C LEU A 723 -4.17 -23.05 29.67
N ALA A 724 -3.62 -23.47 28.53
CA ALA A 724 -2.62 -24.54 28.49
C ALA A 724 -1.29 -24.14 29.17
N VAL A 725 -0.78 -22.93 28.92
CA VAL A 725 0.43 -22.40 29.59
C VAL A 725 0.20 -22.28 31.10
N LYS A 726 -0.96 -21.77 31.51
CA LYS A 726 -1.36 -21.66 32.91
C LYS A 726 -1.39 -23.01 33.62
N ASP A 727 -1.92 -24.04 32.95
CA ASP A 727 -1.94 -25.42 33.45
C ASP A 727 -0.52 -25.99 33.68
N ALA A 728 0.38 -25.80 32.71
CA ALA A 728 1.79 -26.21 32.84
C ALA A 728 2.49 -25.51 34.01
N CYS A 729 2.31 -24.18 34.12
CA CYS A 729 2.92 -23.38 35.18
C CYS A 729 2.44 -23.80 36.58
N ARG A 730 1.13 -24.04 36.73
CA ARG A 730 0.55 -24.52 38.00
C ARG A 730 1.03 -25.90 38.39
N THR A 731 1.19 -26.79 37.40
CA THR A 731 1.76 -28.12 37.61
C THR A 731 3.17 -28.03 38.18
N LEU A 732 4.03 -27.20 37.59
CA LEU A 732 5.40 -26.95 38.10
C LEU A 732 5.39 -26.32 39.49
N LEU A 733 4.56 -25.30 39.72
CA LEU A 733 4.49 -24.62 41.00
C LEU A 733 4.05 -25.56 42.13
N LYS A 734 3.10 -26.47 41.85
CA LYS A 734 2.68 -27.50 42.81
C LYS A 734 3.80 -28.49 43.14
N CYS A 735 4.62 -28.84 42.16
CA CYS A 735 5.80 -29.70 42.39
C CYS A 735 6.86 -28.99 43.24
N LEU A 736 7.00 -27.67 43.09
CA LEU A 736 7.98 -26.84 43.80
C LEU A 736 7.51 -26.33 45.16
N GLU A 737 6.22 -26.44 45.49
CA GLU A 737 5.64 -25.95 46.74
C GLU A 737 6.38 -26.45 48.01
N PRO A 738 6.82 -27.71 48.12
CA PRO A 738 7.63 -28.17 49.25
C PRO A 738 8.98 -27.47 49.35
N ILE A 739 9.63 -27.20 48.22
CA ILE A 739 10.94 -26.51 48.15
C ILE A 739 10.78 -25.03 48.54
N ILE A 740 9.77 -24.37 47.98
CA ILE A 740 9.47 -22.95 48.26
C ILE A 740 9.10 -22.78 49.74
N SER A 741 8.32 -23.69 50.30
CA SER A 741 7.92 -23.62 51.72
C SER A 741 9.10 -23.82 52.68
N LYS A 742 10.09 -24.66 52.32
CA LYS A 742 11.33 -24.83 53.08
C LYS A 742 12.22 -23.58 53.01
N ASN A 743 12.21 -22.84 51.90
CA ASN A 743 13.02 -21.64 51.70
C ASN A 743 12.22 -20.50 51.04
N PRO A 744 11.29 -19.84 51.75
CA PRO A 744 10.40 -18.85 51.15
C PRO A 744 11.10 -17.56 50.71
N GLY A 745 12.30 -17.28 51.23
CA GLY A 745 13.15 -16.17 50.81
C GLY A 745 14.14 -16.51 49.69
N GLY A 746 14.13 -17.75 49.21
CA GLY A 746 15.02 -18.21 48.14
C GLY A 746 14.68 -17.57 46.78
N THR A 747 15.65 -17.59 45.88
CA THR A 747 15.43 -17.17 44.48
C THR A 747 14.94 -18.33 43.62
N TRP A 748 14.43 -18.02 42.43
CA TRP A 748 14.07 -19.05 41.43
C TRP A 748 15.23 -19.98 41.08
N LYS A 749 16.47 -19.47 41.11
CA LYS A 749 17.68 -20.27 40.93
C LYS A 749 17.88 -21.27 42.08
N ASP A 750 17.75 -20.81 43.32
CA ASP A 750 17.91 -21.67 44.51
C ASP A 750 16.84 -22.76 44.54
N TRP A 751 15.60 -22.42 44.22
CA TRP A 751 14.50 -23.38 44.16
C TRP A 751 14.66 -24.40 43.04
N ALA A 752 15.10 -23.97 41.85
CA ALA A 752 15.35 -24.87 40.73
C ALA A 752 16.51 -25.83 41.05
N GLN A 753 17.61 -25.34 41.63
CA GLN A 753 18.73 -26.18 42.02
C GLN A 753 18.32 -27.20 43.10
N ALA A 754 17.64 -26.76 44.16
CA ALA A 754 17.18 -27.66 45.23
C ALA A 754 16.17 -28.70 44.71
N ALA A 755 15.29 -28.31 43.78
CA ALA A 755 14.37 -29.25 43.14
C ALA A 755 15.11 -30.32 42.34
N PHE A 756 16.14 -29.95 41.59
CA PHE A 756 16.97 -30.89 40.85
C PHE A 756 17.73 -31.84 41.79
N ASP A 757 18.30 -31.31 42.87
CA ASP A 757 19.00 -32.12 43.89
C ASP A 757 18.06 -33.10 44.59
N GLU A 758 16.79 -32.72 44.80
CA GLU A 758 15.71 -33.58 45.30
C GLU A 758 15.03 -34.42 44.20
N SER A 759 15.57 -34.46 42.97
CA SER A 759 15.07 -35.23 41.82
C SER A 759 13.61 -34.92 41.41
N ILE A 760 13.19 -33.67 41.58
CA ILE A 760 11.89 -33.14 41.13
C ILE A 760 12.01 -32.67 39.68
N SER A 761 11.10 -33.14 38.81
CA SER A 761 11.06 -32.71 37.41
C SER A 761 10.75 -31.22 37.28
N LEU A 762 11.57 -30.51 36.51
CA LEU A 762 11.39 -29.09 36.16
C LEU A 762 10.84 -28.89 34.74
N SER A 763 10.21 -29.92 34.19
CA SER A 763 9.55 -29.90 32.89
C SER A 763 8.11 -30.37 33.03
N ALA A 764 7.16 -29.60 32.48
CA ALA A 764 5.75 -29.96 32.48
C ALA A 764 5.06 -29.59 31.16
N THR A 765 4.19 -30.47 30.72
CA THR A 765 3.19 -30.18 29.69
C THR A 765 1.95 -29.59 30.33
N GLY A 766 1.30 -28.65 29.67
CA GLY A 766 -0.02 -28.15 30.03
C GLY A 766 -1.01 -28.39 28.91
N TYR A 767 -2.28 -28.62 29.27
CA TYR A 767 -3.29 -28.99 28.30
C TYR A 767 -4.66 -28.42 28.66
N PHE A 768 -5.28 -27.73 27.70
CA PHE A 768 -6.67 -27.31 27.79
C PHE A 768 -7.51 -28.10 26.80
N ARG A 769 -8.60 -28.72 27.29
CA ARG A 769 -9.46 -29.59 26.46
C ARG A 769 -10.30 -28.82 25.43
N GLY A 770 -10.45 -27.51 25.59
CA GLY A 770 -11.36 -26.68 24.82
C GLY A 770 -12.69 -26.46 25.53
N TYR A 771 -13.33 -25.34 25.21
CA TYR A 771 -14.69 -25.03 25.66
C TYR A 771 -15.71 -26.03 25.09
N GLU A 772 -16.79 -26.25 25.82
CA GLU A 772 -17.89 -27.05 25.29
C GLU A 772 -18.59 -26.28 24.16
N SER A 773 -18.71 -26.89 22.99
CA SER A 773 -19.37 -26.29 21.83
C SER A 773 -20.17 -27.34 21.07
N ASN A 774 -21.43 -27.03 20.77
CA ASN A 774 -22.31 -27.90 19.98
C ASN A 774 -23.27 -27.12 19.09
N MET A 775 -23.60 -27.67 17.93
CA MET A 775 -24.65 -27.14 17.06
C MET A 775 -25.30 -28.29 16.29
N ASN A 776 -26.61 -28.47 16.47
CA ASN A 776 -27.39 -29.37 15.64
C ASN A 776 -27.95 -28.59 14.46
N TRP A 777 -27.42 -28.87 13.27
CA TRP A 777 -27.83 -28.18 12.04
C TRP A 777 -29.14 -28.70 11.44
N GLU A 778 -29.65 -29.85 11.90
CA GLU A 778 -30.97 -30.35 11.51
C GLU A 778 -32.08 -29.64 12.29
N THR A 779 -31.89 -29.45 13.61
CA THR A 779 -32.87 -28.73 14.45
C THR A 779 -32.66 -27.22 14.46
N GLY A 780 -31.46 -26.74 14.15
CA GLY A 780 -31.09 -25.33 14.26
C GLY A 780 -30.77 -24.87 15.69
N GLU A 781 -30.60 -25.80 16.64
CA GLU A 781 -30.40 -25.51 18.06
C GLU A 781 -29.01 -25.96 18.55
N GLY A 782 -28.41 -25.19 19.46
CA GLY A 782 -27.13 -25.51 20.09
C GLY A 782 -26.48 -24.33 20.80
N ARG A 783 -25.31 -24.56 21.40
CA ARG A 783 -24.43 -23.54 21.99
C ARG A 783 -23.07 -23.59 21.30
N PRO A 784 -22.93 -22.98 20.11
CA PRO A 784 -21.68 -23.03 19.36
C PRO A 784 -20.60 -22.07 19.90
N PHE A 785 -21.00 -21.01 20.63
CA PHE A 785 -20.12 -19.95 21.10
C PHE A 785 -20.04 -19.92 22.64
N GLU A 786 -18.83 -19.85 23.19
CA GLU A 786 -18.59 -19.74 24.64
C GLU A 786 -18.95 -18.36 25.19
N TYR A 787 -18.61 -17.31 24.44
CA TYR A 787 -18.86 -15.91 24.80
C TYR A 787 -19.11 -15.06 23.55
N PHE A 788 -19.57 -13.83 23.78
CA PHE A 788 -19.75 -12.82 22.73
C PHE A 788 -18.92 -11.58 23.04
N VAL A 789 -18.33 -11.03 21.99
CA VAL A 789 -17.69 -9.70 22.01
C VAL A 789 -18.71 -8.70 21.51
N TYR A 790 -18.99 -7.67 22.30
CA TYR A 790 -19.89 -6.59 21.92
C TYR A 790 -19.09 -5.35 21.57
N GLY A 791 -19.59 -4.58 20.62
CA GLY A 791 -18.99 -3.30 20.26
C GLY A 791 -19.93 -2.48 19.38
N ALA A 792 -19.67 -1.18 19.33
CA ALA A 792 -20.35 -0.25 18.46
C ALA A 792 -19.34 0.75 17.89
N ALA A 793 -19.58 1.18 16.65
CA ALA A 793 -18.82 2.23 16.00
C ALA A 793 -19.76 3.28 15.41
N CYS A 794 -19.40 4.55 15.57
CA CYS A 794 -20.03 5.69 14.91
C CYS A 794 -18.98 6.33 14.00
N SER A 795 -19.33 6.61 12.75
CA SER A 795 -18.42 7.24 11.79
C SER A 795 -19.09 8.40 11.08
N GLU A 796 -18.30 9.42 10.78
CA GLU A 796 -18.70 10.62 10.06
C GLU A 796 -17.80 10.79 8.83
N VAL A 797 -18.43 11.16 7.71
CA VAL A 797 -17.75 11.33 6.42
C VAL A 797 -18.26 12.57 5.69
N GLU A 798 -17.41 13.11 4.83
CA GLU A 798 -17.78 14.10 3.83
C GLU A 798 -17.53 13.54 2.43
N ILE A 799 -18.46 13.73 1.50
CA ILE A 799 -18.35 13.27 0.11
C ILE A 799 -18.29 14.45 -0.85
N ASP A 800 -17.43 14.37 -1.87
CA ASP A 800 -17.47 15.27 -3.01
C ASP A 800 -18.43 14.69 -4.06
N SER A 801 -19.63 15.25 -4.15
CA SER A 801 -20.66 14.77 -5.08
C SER A 801 -20.32 14.94 -6.57
N LEU A 802 -19.30 15.73 -6.92
CA LEU A 802 -18.83 15.93 -8.30
C LEU A 802 -17.75 14.93 -8.72
N THR A 803 -17.04 14.35 -7.76
CA THR A 803 -15.90 13.44 -8.05
C THR A 803 -16.10 12.03 -7.48
N GLY A 804 -16.97 11.88 -6.49
CA GLY A 804 -17.17 10.64 -5.73
C GLY A 804 -16.12 10.38 -4.66
N ALA A 805 -15.10 11.25 -4.51
CA ALA A 805 -14.18 11.16 -3.40
C ALA A 805 -14.91 11.32 -2.06
N HIS A 806 -14.35 10.76 -1.00
CA HIS A 806 -14.81 11.01 0.35
C HIS A 806 -13.63 11.20 1.31
N LYS A 807 -13.91 11.79 2.47
CA LYS A 807 -12.99 11.89 3.60
C LYS A 807 -13.65 11.38 4.86
N ASN A 808 -12.93 10.52 5.56
CA ASN A 808 -13.32 10.04 6.89
C ASN A 808 -12.97 11.13 7.90
N ILE A 809 -14.00 11.80 8.43
CA ILE A 809 -13.85 12.90 9.38
C ILE A 809 -13.53 12.31 10.74
N ARG A 810 -14.44 11.49 11.28
CA ARG A 810 -14.34 11.01 12.65
C ARG A 810 -14.83 9.58 12.78
N THR A 811 -14.27 8.84 13.73
CA THR A 811 -14.81 7.55 14.17
C THR A 811 -14.64 7.37 15.68
N ASP A 812 -15.71 6.93 16.34
CA ASP A 812 -15.74 6.54 17.76
C ASP A 812 -16.07 5.05 17.87
N ILE A 813 -15.23 4.30 18.57
CA ILE A 813 -15.39 2.85 18.80
C ILE A 813 -15.45 2.59 20.30
N VAL A 814 -16.46 1.83 20.72
CA VAL A 814 -16.53 1.24 22.07
C VAL A 814 -16.58 -0.27 21.94
N MET A 815 -15.73 -0.99 22.67
CA MET A 815 -15.69 -2.45 22.65
C MET A 815 -15.63 -3.07 24.05
N ASP A 816 -16.46 -4.09 24.26
CA ASP A 816 -16.42 -4.97 25.42
C ASP A 816 -15.43 -6.11 25.19
N VAL A 817 -14.28 -5.99 25.85
CA VAL A 817 -13.17 -6.95 25.78
C VAL A 817 -13.03 -7.78 27.05
N GLY A 818 -13.98 -7.65 27.99
CA GLY A 818 -13.83 -8.14 29.36
C GLY A 818 -12.61 -7.54 30.06
N CYS A 819 -11.89 -8.35 30.81
CA CYS A 819 -10.62 -7.98 31.42
C CYS A 819 -9.48 -8.22 30.42
N SER A 820 -9.07 -7.17 29.70
CA SER A 820 -7.97 -7.25 28.75
C SER A 820 -6.69 -7.80 29.41
N ILE A 821 -6.05 -8.78 28.77
CA ILE A 821 -4.73 -9.28 29.21
C ILE A 821 -3.64 -8.25 28.89
N ASN A 822 -3.79 -7.54 27.78
CA ASN A 822 -2.88 -6.50 27.34
C ASN A 822 -3.65 -5.44 26.53
N PRO A 823 -4.02 -4.30 27.14
CA PRO A 823 -4.87 -3.31 26.50
C PRO A 823 -4.21 -2.66 25.28
N ALA A 824 -2.88 -2.56 25.24
CA ALA A 824 -2.19 -1.99 24.09
C ALA A 824 -2.30 -2.88 22.84
N LEU A 825 -2.13 -4.20 23.00
CA LEU A 825 -2.30 -5.16 21.90
C LEU A 825 -3.76 -5.28 21.48
N ASP A 826 -4.69 -5.30 22.44
CA ASP A 826 -6.12 -5.40 22.17
C ASP A 826 -6.66 -4.17 21.42
N ILE A 827 -6.32 -2.96 21.85
CA ILE A 827 -6.61 -1.72 21.09
C ILE A 827 -5.97 -1.79 19.70
N GLY A 828 -4.74 -2.30 19.63
CA GLY A 828 -4.03 -2.58 18.38
C GLY A 828 -4.86 -3.37 17.37
N GLN A 829 -5.46 -4.45 17.84
CA GLN A 829 -6.31 -5.34 17.03
C GLN A 829 -7.63 -4.66 16.63
N ILE A 830 -8.26 -3.91 17.53
CA ILE A 830 -9.51 -3.18 17.24
C ILE A 830 -9.30 -2.22 16.07
N GLU A 831 -8.24 -1.41 16.12
CA GLU A 831 -7.96 -0.43 15.07
C GLU A 831 -7.56 -1.09 13.77
N GLY A 832 -6.69 -2.09 13.80
CA GLY A 832 -6.27 -2.80 12.60
C GLY A 832 -7.43 -3.50 11.89
N ALA A 833 -8.28 -4.19 12.66
CA ALA A 833 -9.49 -4.82 12.15
C ALA A 833 -10.48 -3.78 11.59
N PHE A 834 -10.71 -2.67 12.29
CA PHE A 834 -11.57 -1.58 11.80
C PHE A 834 -11.09 -1.01 10.47
N ILE A 835 -9.79 -0.72 10.35
CA ILE A 835 -9.21 -0.19 9.10
C ILE A 835 -9.29 -1.22 7.97
N GLN A 836 -9.05 -2.51 8.24
CA GLN A 836 -9.23 -3.58 7.25
C GLN A 836 -10.69 -3.67 6.78
N GLY A 837 -11.65 -3.57 7.72
CA GLY A 837 -13.08 -3.49 7.40
C GLY A 837 -13.43 -2.27 6.57
N MET A 838 -12.94 -1.09 6.95
CA MET A 838 -13.12 0.14 6.19
C MET A 838 -12.61 -0.03 4.76
N GLY A 839 -11.42 -0.62 4.58
CA GLY A 839 -10.87 -0.97 3.27
C GLY A 839 -11.81 -1.83 2.44
N LEU A 840 -12.24 -2.97 2.99
CA LEU A 840 -13.21 -3.91 2.40
C LEU A 840 -14.49 -3.22 1.93
N TYR A 841 -15.02 -2.29 2.72
CA TYR A 841 -16.30 -1.66 2.42
C TYR A 841 -16.19 -0.39 1.55
N THR A 842 -15.01 0.17 1.32
CA THR A 842 -14.89 1.48 0.63
C THR A 842 -13.96 1.48 -0.58
N ILE A 843 -12.74 0.94 -0.47
CA ILE A 843 -11.68 1.18 -1.47
C ILE A 843 -11.04 -0.08 -2.05
N GLU A 844 -11.09 -1.21 -1.34
CA GLU A 844 -10.51 -2.47 -1.80
C GLU A 844 -11.42 -3.14 -2.82
N GLU A 845 -11.00 -3.16 -4.09
CA GLU A 845 -11.80 -3.69 -5.20
C GLU A 845 -10.97 -4.62 -6.09
N LEU A 846 -11.49 -5.81 -6.34
CA LEU A 846 -10.94 -6.78 -7.28
C LEU A 846 -11.64 -6.64 -8.63
N ASN A 847 -10.87 -6.33 -9.68
CA ASN A 847 -11.42 -6.20 -11.03
C ASN A 847 -11.05 -7.42 -11.87
N TYR A 848 -12.07 -8.12 -12.37
CA TYR A 848 -11.91 -9.28 -13.24
C TYR A 848 -12.37 -8.97 -14.66
N SER A 849 -11.66 -9.50 -15.66
CA SER A 849 -12.12 -9.52 -17.04
C SER A 849 -13.35 -10.43 -17.23
N PRO A 850 -14.12 -10.27 -18.31
CA PRO A 850 -15.17 -11.22 -18.70
C PRO A 850 -14.67 -12.65 -18.95
N GLN A 851 -13.35 -12.85 -19.03
CA GLN A 851 -12.70 -14.16 -19.17
C GLN A 851 -12.15 -14.69 -17.83
N GLY A 852 -12.47 -14.06 -16.70
CA GLY A 852 -12.04 -14.49 -15.36
C GLY A 852 -10.60 -14.12 -14.99
N VAL A 853 -9.87 -13.40 -15.83
CA VAL A 853 -8.52 -12.88 -15.52
C VAL A 853 -8.60 -11.72 -14.52
N LEU A 854 -7.92 -11.86 -13.38
CA LEU A 854 -7.74 -10.76 -12.41
C LEU A 854 -6.82 -9.68 -12.97
N TYR A 855 -7.32 -8.44 -13.07
CA TYR A 855 -6.52 -7.28 -13.47
C TYR A 855 -5.77 -6.65 -12.32
N THR A 856 -6.38 -6.48 -11.14
CA THR A 856 -5.81 -5.76 -9.99
C THR A 856 -4.72 -6.57 -9.28
N ARG A 857 -3.56 -6.73 -9.93
CA ARG A 857 -2.40 -7.44 -9.37
C ARG A 857 -1.41 -6.45 -8.77
N GLY A 858 -1.14 -6.62 -7.48
CA GLY A 858 -0.17 -5.81 -6.74
C GLY A 858 -0.70 -4.42 -6.31
N PRO A 859 0.12 -3.68 -5.53
CA PRO A 859 -0.31 -2.47 -4.81
C PRO A 859 -0.50 -1.25 -5.72
N ASN A 860 -0.09 -1.32 -7.00
CA ASN A 860 -0.31 -0.24 -7.96
C ASN A 860 -1.79 -0.13 -8.34
N GLN A 861 -2.52 -1.25 -8.32
CA GLN A 861 -3.91 -1.35 -8.78
C GLN A 861 -4.87 -1.77 -7.67
N TYR A 862 -4.50 -2.72 -6.81
CA TYR A 862 -5.25 -3.04 -5.59
C TYR A 862 -4.85 -2.09 -4.46
N LYS A 863 -5.82 -1.39 -3.86
CA LYS A 863 -5.57 -0.32 -2.88
C LYS A 863 -6.16 -0.67 -1.53
N ILE A 864 -5.29 -1.09 -0.62
CA ILE A 864 -5.60 -1.14 0.81
C ILE A 864 -5.52 0.27 1.43
N PRO A 865 -6.13 0.52 2.60
CA PRO A 865 -6.03 1.80 3.29
C PRO A 865 -4.59 2.27 3.52
N ALA A 866 -4.37 3.58 3.30
CA ALA A 866 -3.17 4.30 3.66
C ALA A 866 -3.48 5.39 4.70
N ILE A 867 -2.46 6.16 5.11
CA ILE A 867 -2.61 7.23 6.11
C ILE A 867 -3.69 8.25 5.72
N CYS A 868 -3.81 8.59 4.43
CA CYS A 868 -4.82 9.54 3.97
C CYS A 868 -6.27 9.05 4.14
N ASP A 869 -6.45 7.74 4.29
CA ASP A 869 -7.77 7.09 4.36
C ASP A 869 -8.24 6.89 5.80
N ILE A 870 -7.33 6.96 6.78
CA ILE A 870 -7.67 6.85 8.21
C ILE A 870 -8.57 8.04 8.61
N PRO A 871 -9.57 7.83 9.50
CA PRO A 871 -10.34 8.92 10.09
C PRO A 871 -9.44 10.01 10.67
N THR A 872 -9.81 11.26 10.42
CA THR A 872 -9.07 12.44 10.91
C THR A 872 -9.08 12.46 12.45
N GLU A 873 -10.20 12.09 13.06
CA GLU A 873 -10.36 11.84 14.49
C GLU A 873 -10.70 10.37 14.76
N LEU A 874 -9.95 9.68 15.62
CA LEU A 874 -10.20 8.29 15.99
C LEU A 874 -10.22 8.12 17.52
N HIS A 875 -11.34 7.65 18.06
CA HIS A 875 -11.51 7.40 19.48
C HIS A 875 -11.80 5.92 19.73
N VAL A 876 -11.03 5.28 20.61
CA VAL A 876 -11.24 3.87 20.98
C VAL A 876 -11.36 3.77 22.50
N SER A 877 -12.46 3.18 22.96
CA SER A 877 -12.74 2.98 24.38
C SER A 877 -13.02 1.51 24.67
N LEU A 878 -12.32 0.94 25.65
CA LEU A 878 -12.61 -0.37 26.19
C LEU A 878 -13.68 -0.22 27.28
N LEU A 879 -14.78 -0.94 27.16
CA LEU A 879 -15.85 -0.93 28.16
C LEU A 879 -15.32 -1.48 29.49
N PRO A 880 -15.62 -0.86 30.64
CA PRO A 880 -15.23 -1.41 31.93
C PRO A 880 -15.78 -2.84 32.12
N PRO A 881 -14.98 -3.77 32.65
CA PRO A 881 -15.39 -5.14 32.86
C PRO A 881 -16.53 -5.19 33.89
N SER A 882 -17.61 -5.87 33.55
CA SER A 882 -18.83 -5.94 34.37
C SER A 882 -19.10 -7.33 34.96
N GLN A 883 -18.38 -8.37 34.50
CA GLN A 883 -18.58 -9.76 34.93
C GLN A 883 -17.26 -10.53 34.96
N ASN A 884 -17.15 -11.48 35.91
CA ASN A 884 -16.14 -12.53 35.85
C ASN A 884 -16.59 -13.60 34.85
N SER A 885 -15.75 -13.88 33.84
CA SER A 885 -16.02 -14.84 32.77
C SER A 885 -15.23 -16.13 33.00
N ASN A 886 -15.67 -17.23 32.41
CA ASN A 886 -14.99 -18.53 32.47
C ASN A 886 -13.71 -18.59 31.62
N THR A 887 -13.44 -17.54 30.85
CA THR A 887 -12.28 -17.40 29.99
C THR A 887 -11.00 -17.10 30.78
N LEU A 888 -9.84 -17.18 30.11
CA LEU A 888 -8.56 -16.86 30.74
C LEU A 888 -8.57 -15.43 31.29
N TYR A 889 -8.53 -15.33 32.63
CA TYR A 889 -8.54 -14.07 33.37
C TYR A 889 -9.71 -13.13 33.02
N SER A 890 -10.87 -13.69 32.66
CA SER A 890 -12.04 -12.94 32.22
C SER A 890 -11.83 -12.11 30.94
N SER A 891 -10.83 -12.44 30.13
CA SER A 891 -10.55 -11.76 28.87
C SER A 891 -11.46 -12.25 27.73
N LYS A 892 -11.53 -11.49 26.63
CA LYS A 892 -12.22 -11.91 25.41
C LYS A 892 -11.32 -11.76 24.19
N GLY A 893 -11.25 -12.80 23.38
CA GLY A 893 -10.57 -12.75 22.08
C GLY A 893 -11.35 -11.93 21.05
N LEU A 894 -10.68 -10.99 20.36
CA LEU A 894 -11.34 -9.93 19.57
C LEU A 894 -10.70 -9.62 18.20
N GLY A 895 -9.74 -10.42 17.74
CA GLY A 895 -8.94 -10.12 16.55
C GLY A 895 -9.76 -9.90 15.27
N GLU A 896 -10.93 -10.55 15.16
CA GLU A 896 -11.82 -10.45 14.00
C GLU A 896 -12.93 -9.40 14.17
N SER A 897 -13.27 -9.04 15.41
CA SER A 897 -14.51 -8.32 15.75
C SER A 897 -14.59 -6.91 15.16
N GLY A 898 -13.45 -6.22 15.06
CA GLY A 898 -13.40 -4.85 14.54
C GLY A 898 -13.67 -4.74 13.03
N VAL A 899 -13.56 -5.84 12.26
CA VAL A 899 -13.71 -5.81 10.80
C VAL A 899 -15.10 -5.34 10.40
N PHE A 900 -16.14 -5.87 11.04
CA PHE A 900 -17.51 -5.46 10.72
C PHE A 900 -17.76 -3.99 11.08
N LEU A 901 -17.15 -3.48 12.15
CA LEU A 901 -17.31 -2.08 12.57
C LEU A 901 -16.88 -1.08 11.49
N GLY A 902 -15.99 -1.46 10.57
CA GLY A 902 -15.66 -0.65 9.40
C GLY A 902 -16.86 -0.31 8.49
N CYS A 903 -17.96 -1.05 8.58
CA CYS A 903 -19.18 -0.74 7.82
C CYS A 903 -19.89 0.54 8.28
N SER A 904 -19.55 1.08 9.46
CA SER A 904 -20.07 2.39 9.90
C SER A 904 -19.72 3.49 8.90
N VAL A 905 -18.52 3.43 8.30
CA VAL A 905 -18.08 4.34 7.23
C VAL A 905 -18.92 4.15 5.96
N PHE A 906 -19.20 2.90 5.57
CA PHE A 906 -20.06 2.60 4.43
C PHE A 906 -21.45 3.23 4.59
N PHE A 907 -22.08 3.06 5.76
CA PHE A 907 -23.41 3.61 6.02
C PHE A 907 -23.39 5.13 6.17
N ALA A 908 -22.32 5.73 6.69
CA ALA A 908 -22.15 7.18 6.71
C ALA A 908 -22.07 7.76 5.28
N ILE A 909 -21.34 7.11 4.37
CA ILE A 909 -21.30 7.51 2.95
C ILE A 909 -22.68 7.34 2.32
N GLN A 910 -23.37 6.22 2.58
CA GLN A 910 -24.73 5.99 2.09
C GLN A 910 -25.71 7.08 2.56
N ASP A 911 -25.60 7.52 3.81
CA ASP A 911 -26.40 8.61 4.36
C ASP A 911 -26.14 9.93 3.63
N ALA A 912 -24.86 10.30 3.45
CA ALA A 912 -24.46 11.48 2.68
C ALA A 912 -24.98 11.46 1.22
N VAL A 913 -24.91 10.30 0.55
CA VAL A 913 -25.49 10.10 -0.78
C VAL A 913 -27.02 10.26 -0.75
N SER A 914 -27.68 9.74 0.27
CA SER A 914 -29.13 9.84 0.43
C SER A 914 -29.57 11.29 0.62
N ALA A 915 -28.84 12.07 1.41
CA ALA A 915 -29.07 13.51 1.58
C ALA A 915 -28.93 14.27 0.25
N ALA A 916 -27.85 14.02 -0.51
CA ALA A 916 -27.65 14.62 -1.83
C ALA A 916 -28.77 14.28 -2.82
N ARG A 917 -29.29 13.04 -2.77
CA ARG A 917 -30.43 12.60 -3.61
C ARG A 917 -31.74 13.25 -3.18
N GLN A 918 -31.99 13.35 -1.87
CA GLN A 918 -33.19 13.97 -1.31
C GLN A 918 -33.28 15.45 -1.69
N GLU A 919 -32.19 16.20 -1.56
CA GLU A 919 -32.12 17.61 -1.97
C GLU A 919 -32.49 17.80 -3.46
N ARG A 920 -32.12 16.83 -4.30
CA ARG A 920 -32.35 16.85 -5.76
C ARG A 920 -33.68 16.21 -6.18
N GLY A 921 -34.52 15.79 -5.24
CA GLY A 921 -35.83 15.18 -5.50
C GLY A 921 -35.77 13.79 -6.11
N LEU A 922 -34.70 13.03 -5.88
CA LEU A 922 -34.49 11.69 -6.43
C LEU A 922 -34.97 10.61 -5.44
N PHE A 923 -36.27 10.37 -5.43
CA PHE A 923 -36.92 9.37 -4.56
C PHE A 923 -36.93 7.97 -5.20
N GLY A 924 -36.81 6.93 -4.38
CA GLY A 924 -36.84 5.53 -4.83
C GLY A 924 -35.86 4.63 -4.05
N PRO A 925 -35.83 3.32 -4.35
CA PRO A 925 -34.92 2.40 -3.69
C PRO A 925 -33.46 2.71 -4.06
N LEU A 926 -32.66 3.14 -3.08
CA LEU A 926 -31.22 3.32 -3.22
C LEU A 926 -30.51 2.01 -2.84
N LYS A 927 -30.02 1.26 -3.83
CA LYS A 927 -29.19 0.08 -3.60
C LYS A 927 -27.73 0.42 -3.87
N LEU A 928 -26.94 0.49 -2.80
CA LEU A 928 -25.48 0.65 -2.87
C LEU A 928 -24.83 -0.67 -2.47
N ASN A 929 -23.86 -1.14 -3.25
CA ASN A 929 -23.15 -2.40 -3.02
C ASN A 929 -21.72 -2.12 -2.55
N SER A 930 -21.22 -2.92 -1.60
CA SER A 930 -19.81 -2.95 -1.22
C SER A 930 -18.91 -3.40 -2.39
N PRO A 931 -17.65 -2.93 -2.47
CA PRO A 931 -17.11 -1.74 -1.81
C PRO A 931 -17.74 -0.46 -2.37
N LEU A 932 -18.00 0.55 -1.53
CA LEU A 932 -18.59 1.82 -1.93
C LEU A 932 -17.54 2.80 -2.47
N THR A 933 -17.01 2.46 -3.65
CA THR A 933 -15.92 3.17 -4.31
C THR A 933 -16.34 4.56 -4.82
N PRO A 934 -15.38 5.45 -5.15
CA PRO A 934 -15.69 6.76 -5.72
C PRO A 934 -16.59 6.71 -6.97
N GLU A 935 -16.46 5.67 -7.78
CA GLU A 935 -17.35 5.42 -8.91
C GLU A 935 -18.81 5.29 -8.46
N LYS A 936 -19.09 4.40 -7.50
CA LYS A 936 -20.45 4.14 -7.02
C LYS A 936 -21.04 5.36 -6.31
N ILE A 937 -20.23 6.10 -5.55
CA ILE A 937 -20.64 7.35 -4.89
C ILE A 937 -21.04 8.38 -5.95
N ARG A 938 -20.15 8.67 -6.91
CA ARG A 938 -20.39 9.71 -7.93
C ARG A 938 -21.63 9.42 -8.77
N MET A 939 -21.80 8.17 -9.18
CA MET A 939 -22.92 7.75 -10.03
C MET A 939 -24.25 7.72 -9.27
N ALA A 940 -24.23 7.53 -7.94
CA ALA A 940 -25.44 7.60 -7.12
C ALA A 940 -25.91 9.05 -6.84
N CYS A 941 -24.98 10.01 -6.79
CA CYS A 941 -25.26 11.44 -6.72
C CYS A 941 -25.66 12.02 -8.08
N GLU A 942 -26.79 11.55 -8.63
CA GLU A 942 -27.25 12.01 -9.96
C GLU A 942 -27.50 13.53 -9.99
N ASP A 943 -27.12 14.12 -11.11
CA ASP A 943 -27.22 15.55 -11.44
C ASP A 943 -27.33 15.73 -12.96
N LYS A 944 -27.26 16.97 -13.45
CA LYS A 944 -27.33 17.27 -14.88
C LYS A 944 -26.21 16.59 -15.69
N PHE A 945 -25.05 16.36 -15.09
CA PHE A 945 -23.89 15.76 -15.76
C PHE A 945 -24.07 14.25 -15.94
N THR A 946 -24.51 13.54 -14.91
CA THR A 946 -24.80 12.08 -14.99
C THR A 946 -25.91 11.73 -16.00
N LYS A 947 -26.81 12.68 -16.28
CA LYS A 947 -27.85 12.55 -17.31
C LYS A 947 -27.37 12.94 -18.71
N MET A 948 -26.29 13.72 -18.81
CA MET A 948 -25.74 14.24 -20.06
C MET A 948 -24.79 13.27 -20.75
N ILE A 949 -24.13 12.38 -19.99
CA ILE A 949 -23.18 11.43 -20.56
C ILE A 949 -23.85 10.48 -21.57
N PRO A 950 -23.18 10.14 -22.69
CA PRO A 950 -23.65 9.07 -23.56
C PRO A 950 -23.59 7.73 -22.81
N ARG A 951 -24.57 6.87 -23.04
CA ARG A 951 -24.64 5.50 -22.49
C ARG A 951 -24.63 4.49 -23.61
N ASP A 952 -23.96 3.37 -23.38
CA ASP A 952 -23.84 2.28 -24.35
C ASP A 952 -24.94 1.23 -24.09
N GLU A 953 -25.50 0.65 -25.15
CA GLU A 953 -26.53 -0.38 -25.01
C GLU A 953 -25.93 -1.68 -24.44
N PRO A 954 -26.55 -2.29 -23.41
CA PRO A 954 -26.11 -3.58 -22.90
C PRO A 954 -26.04 -4.66 -24.00
N GLY A 955 -24.95 -5.42 -24.07
CA GLY A 955 -24.74 -6.46 -25.08
C GLY A 955 -24.14 -5.98 -26.40
N SER A 956 -24.01 -4.67 -26.63
CA SER A 956 -23.36 -4.11 -27.84
C SER A 956 -21.82 -4.15 -27.78
N TYR A 957 -21.24 -4.38 -26.61
CA TYR A 957 -19.79 -4.46 -26.39
C TYR A 957 -19.45 -5.48 -25.29
N VAL A 958 -18.20 -5.92 -25.28
CA VAL A 958 -17.62 -6.70 -24.18
C VAL A 958 -16.97 -5.71 -23.20
N PRO A 959 -17.45 -5.60 -21.94
CA PRO A 959 -16.89 -4.65 -20.99
C PRO A 959 -15.46 -5.04 -20.63
N TRP A 960 -14.65 -4.05 -20.24
CA TRP A 960 -13.29 -4.32 -19.78
C TRP A 960 -13.30 -5.21 -18.53
N SER A 961 -14.15 -4.89 -17.55
CA SER A 961 -14.27 -5.62 -16.28
C SER A 961 -15.72 -5.98 -15.94
N VAL A 962 -15.91 -7.05 -15.19
CA VAL A 962 -17.19 -7.51 -14.65
C VAL A 962 -17.14 -7.60 -13.12
N PRO A 963 -18.21 -7.21 -12.42
CA PRO A 963 -18.34 -7.51 -11.00
C PRO A 963 -18.55 -9.03 -10.83
N ILE A 964 -17.85 -9.62 -9.86
CA ILE A 964 -17.95 -11.05 -9.53
C ILE A 964 -18.69 -11.23 -8.20
#